data_AF-A0A8S2AVX4-F1
#
_entry.id   AF-A0A8S2AVX4-F1
#
_cell.length_a   1.000
_cell.length_b   1.000
_cell.length_c   1.000
_cell.angle_alpha   90.00
_cell.angle_beta   90.00
_cell.angle_gamma   90.00
#
_symmetry.space_group_name_H-M   'P 1'
#
loop_
_entity.id
_entity.type
_entity.pdbx_description
1 polymer ?
#
loop_
_entity_poly.entity_id
_entity_poly.type
_entity_poly.pdbx_seq_one_letter_code
_entity_poly.pdbx_strand_id
1 'polypeptide(L)'
;MAQKLNLTNLAVAPVTHRSNFPSTFTFGVATSAYQIEGGWNEGKKGPSIWDKFTHLEGKILDGSNGDVAVDHYHRYKEDVELIGQLGFSAYRFSISWSRIFPDGLGTEVNEEGIAFYNNLINSLLEKGIQPFVTLYHWDLPSHLQEAIGGWTNRKIVDYFGLYADACFANFGDRVKHWITLNEPLQTSVNGHCIGIFAPGRNEKPLIEPYLVSHHQVLAHATAVSIYRSKYKESQGGQIGLSVDCEWAEPNSEKPEDKVAADRRIDFQLGWFLDPLFFGDYPASMRQKLGDNLPRFTPEEKEFLLQNSWDFLGLNHYTTRLISHVSNKEAESNFYQAQELERIVEQENGELIGQRAASDWLYVVPWGIRKTLNYISKKYNHPPIFITENGMDDEDDGSASIHDMLDDKRRVAYFKSYLANVSQAIEDGVDIKGYFAWSLLDNFEWAQGYTKRFGLVYVDYKNGLTRHPKSSAYWFMKFLKGDEENKVFKSDPDPKISGSLGSRILPATQRSSPSDNLLLHRTMSSNYLRHVESMSQLPSGAGKISQLNAVVLGESLASEDNDLIFPSKEFSGQALISSPQQYMEMHKRSMDDPAGFWSDIASEFYWKQKWGDQVFSENLDVRKGPISIEWFKGGITNICYNCLDKNVEAGLGDKTAIYWEGNELGVDASLTYSELLQQVCQLANYLKDNGVKKGDAVVIYLPMLMELPIAMLACARIGAVHSVVFAGFSADSLAQRIIDCKPKVILTCNAVKRGPKTINLKAIVDAALDQSSKDGVSVGICLTYDNSLATTRENTKWLNGRDVWWQDVISQYPTSCEVEWVDAEDPLFLLYTSGSTGKPKGVLHTTGGYMIYTATTFKYAFDYKSTDVYWCTADCGWITGHSYVTYGPMLNGATVVVFEGAPNYPDSGRCWDIVDKYKVSIFYTAPTLVRSLMRDDDKYVTRHSRKSLRVLGSVGEPINPSAWRWFFNVVGDSRCPISDTWWQTETGGFMITPLPGAWPQKPGSATFPFFGVQPVIVDEKGIEIEGECSGYLCVKGSWPGAFRTLFGDHERYETTYFKPFAGYYFSGDGCSRDKDGYYWLTGRVDDVINVSGHRIGTAEVESALVLHPQCAEAAVVGIEHEVKGQGIYAFVTLLEGVPYSEELRKSLVLMVRNQIGAFAAPDRIHWAPGLPKTRSGKIMRRILRKIASRQLEELGDISTLADPSVVDQLIALADV
;
A
#
# COMPACT_ATOMS: atom_id res chain seq x y z
N MET A 1 31.57 32.08 11.47
CA MET A 1 30.78 30.97 12.06
C MET A 1 29.82 30.50 10.99
N ALA A 2 29.93 29.24 10.54
CA ALA A 2 29.05 28.68 9.51
C ALA A 2 28.52 27.34 10.00
N GLN A 3 27.21 27.25 10.25
CA GLN A 3 26.55 25.97 10.50
C GLN A 3 26.50 25.19 9.18
N LYS A 4 27.13 24.01 9.13
CA LYS A 4 26.91 23.04 8.06
C LYS A 4 25.48 22.49 8.19
N LEU A 5 24.61 22.89 7.28
CA LEU A 5 23.33 22.22 7.04
C LEU A 5 23.62 20.89 6.30
N ASN A 6 23.70 19.79 7.04
CA ASN A 6 23.75 18.44 6.46
C ASN A 6 22.38 18.12 5.82
N LEU A 7 22.25 18.38 4.52
CA LEU A 7 21.01 18.22 3.76
C LEU A 7 20.93 16.90 2.95
N THR A 8 21.92 16.02 3.06
CA THR A 8 22.04 14.83 2.21
C THR A 8 21.27 13.59 2.69
N ASN A 9 20.67 13.58 3.89
CA ASN A 9 19.87 12.45 4.38
C ASN A 9 18.86 12.86 5.48
N LEU A 10 17.97 13.80 5.17
CA LEU A 10 16.76 14.04 5.96
C LEU A 10 15.56 13.47 5.19
N ALA A 11 14.82 12.56 5.83
CA ALA A 11 13.59 12.00 5.26
C ALA A 11 12.54 13.11 5.11
N VAL A 12 12.38 13.62 3.90
CA VAL A 12 11.34 14.63 3.58
C VAL A 12 9.99 13.93 3.66
N ALA A 13 9.07 14.47 4.45
CA ALA A 13 7.73 13.91 4.59
C ALA A 13 7.00 13.91 3.23
N PRO A 14 6.25 12.85 2.88
CA PRO A 14 5.59 12.77 1.58
C PRO A 14 4.47 13.81 1.49
N VAL A 15 4.52 14.65 0.46
CA VAL A 15 3.41 15.55 0.09
C VAL A 15 2.22 14.69 -0.33
N THR A 16 1.12 14.88 0.39
CA THR A 16 -0.10 14.07 0.27
C THR A 16 -1.35 14.92 0.02
N HIS A 17 -1.30 16.24 0.27
CA HIS A 17 -2.45 17.13 0.16
C HIS A 17 -2.07 18.50 -0.43
N ARG A 18 -2.96 19.11 -1.23
CA ARG A 18 -2.80 20.49 -1.75
C ARG A 18 -2.53 21.54 -0.66
N SER A 19 -2.99 21.29 0.57
CA SER A 19 -2.75 22.15 1.74
C SER A 19 -1.28 22.24 2.19
N ASN A 20 -0.39 21.40 1.66
CA ASN A 20 1.07 21.55 1.87
C ASN A 20 1.63 22.82 1.18
N PHE A 21 0.88 23.44 0.26
CA PHE A 21 1.28 24.66 -0.45
C PHE A 21 0.37 25.84 -0.09
N PRO A 22 0.86 27.10 -0.16
CA PRO A 22 0.04 28.29 0.05
C PRO A 22 -1.25 28.27 -0.78
N SER A 23 -2.34 28.85 -0.28
CA SER A 23 -3.61 28.95 -1.03
C SER A 23 -3.46 29.76 -2.33
N THR A 24 -2.54 30.72 -2.35
CA THR A 24 -2.16 31.52 -3.54
C THR A 24 -1.21 30.80 -4.50
N PHE A 25 -0.78 29.57 -4.20
CA PHE A 25 0.15 28.81 -5.05
C PHE A 25 -0.57 28.24 -6.28
N THR A 26 -0.10 28.60 -7.46
CA THR A 26 -0.70 28.18 -8.73
C THR A 26 -0.25 26.78 -9.13
N PHE A 27 -1.19 25.87 -9.38
CA PHE A 27 -0.90 24.59 -10.02
C PHE A 27 -1.39 24.61 -11.47
N GLY A 28 -0.52 24.21 -12.39
CA GLY A 28 -0.83 24.15 -13.81
C GLY A 28 -0.19 22.97 -14.53
N VAL A 29 -0.45 22.94 -15.83
CA VAL A 29 0.15 22.01 -16.81
C VAL A 29 0.74 22.81 -17.96
N ALA A 30 1.76 22.26 -18.60
CA ALA A 30 2.54 22.96 -19.61
C ALA A 30 2.59 22.22 -20.96
N THR A 31 2.89 22.98 -22.02
CA THR A 31 3.05 22.48 -23.39
C THR A 31 3.91 23.41 -24.29
N SER A 32 4.23 22.95 -25.50
CA SER A 32 4.88 23.71 -26.58
C SER A 32 4.06 23.61 -27.88
N ALA A 33 3.78 24.76 -28.51
CA ALA A 33 3.04 24.87 -29.76
C ALA A 33 3.49 23.87 -30.83
N TYR A 34 4.79 23.80 -31.11
CA TYR A 34 5.32 22.88 -32.14
C TYR A 34 5.01 21.41 -31.82
N GLN A 35 5.11 21.04 -30.55
CA GLN A 35 4.97 19.66 -30.11
C GLN A 35 3.52 19.16 -30.09
N ILE A 36 2.52 20.07 -30.00
CA ILE A 36 1.11 19.69 -29.86
C ILE A 36 0.16 20.19 -30.96
N GLU A 37 0.42 21.32 -31.62
CA GLU A 37 -0.60 21.95 -32.46
C GLU A 37 -0.97 21.11 -33.69
N GLY A 38 0.03 20.57 -34.38
CA GLY A 38 -0.16 20.04 -35.72
C GLY A 38 -0.64 21.13 -36.68
N GLY A 39 -1.32 20.72 -37.75
CA GLY A 39 -1.86 21.65 -38.76
C GLY A 39 -0.78 22.57 -39.32
N TRP A 40 0.40 22.00 -39.61
CA TRP A 40 1.64 22.74 -39.84
C TRP A 40 1.60 23.71 -41.03
N ASN A 41 0.75 23.40 -42.01
CA ASN A 41 0.47 24.19 -43.21
C ASN A 41 -0.98 24.69 -43.27
N GLU A 42 -1.71 24.61 -42.15
CA GLU A 42 -3.12 24.99 -42.03
C GLU A 42 -3.31 26.35 -41.37
N GLY A 43 -4.49 26.97 -41.59
CA GLY A 43 -4.82 28.28 -41.02
C GLY A 43 -3.81 29.38 -41.37
N LYS A 44 -3.20 29.30 -42.57
CA LYS A 44 -2.12 30.18 -43.07
C LYS A 44 -0.85 30.22 -42.20
N LYS A 45 -0.57 29.21 -41.37
CA LYS A 45 0.73 29.06 -40.71
C LYS A 45 1.85 28.99 -41.75
N GLY A 46 2.92 29.76 -41.55
CA GLY A 46 4.16 29.63 -42.31
C GLY A 46 5.05 28.51 -41.75
N PRO A 47 5.89 27.86 -42.57
CA PRO A 47 6.76 26.79 -42.10
C PRO A 47 7.77 27.30 -41.07
N SER A 48 7.97 26.56 -40.01
CA SER A 48 8.99 26.80 -38.99
C SER A 48 10.30 26.07 -39.28
N ILE A 49 11.36 26.36 -38.51
CA ILE A 49 12.62 25.62 -38.58
C ILE A 49 12.46 24.13 -38.20
N TRP A 50 11.52 23.81 -37.31
CA TRP A 50 11.23 22.42 -36.94
C TRP A 50 10.37 21.70 -37.98
N ASP A 51 9.42 22.40 -38.62
CA ASP A 51 8.69 21.86 -39.79
C ASP A 51 9.69 21.40 -40.87
N LYS A 52 10.76 22.15 -41.13
CA LYS A 52 11.81 21.71 -42.07
C LYS A 52 12.75 20.65 -41.49
N PHE A 53 13.14 20.74 -40.22
CA PHE A 53 14.14 19.86 -39.62
C PHE A 53 13.63 18.42 -39.44
N THR A 54 12.36 18.23 -39.06
CA THR A 54 11.76 16.91 -38.89
C THR A 54 11.61 16.12 -40.20
N HIS A 55 11.48 16.82 -41.32
CA HIS A 55 11.43 16.23 -42.66
C HIS A 55 12.80 15.81 -43.23
N LEU A 56 13.90 16.02 -42.51
CA LEU A 56 15.23 15.58 -42.93
C LEU A 56 15.49 14.15 -42.45
N GLU A 57 15.86 13.27 -43.38
CA GLU A 57 16.16 11.86 -43.09
C GLU A 57 17.24 11.72 -42.00
N GLY A 58 16.96 10.88 -41.01
CA GLY A 58 17.86 10.61 -39.89
C GLY A 58 18.00 11.73 -38.84
N LYS A 59 17.15 12.78 -38.87
CA LYS A 59 17.13 13.81 -37.81
C LYS A 59 16.21 13.51 -36.63
N ILE A 60 15.21 12.67 -36.81
CA ILE A 60 14.27 12.23 -35.76
C ILE A 60 14.47 10.73 -35.53
N LEU A 61 14.51 10.30 -34.27
CA LEU A 61 14.91 8.94 -33.87
C LEU A 61 14.07 7.81 -34.52
N ASP A 62 12.76 8.01 -34.62
CA ASP A 62 11.80 7.09 -35.25
C ASP A 62 11.48 7.46 -36.72
N GLY A 63 12.08 8.53 -37.26
CA GLY A 63 11.79 9.06 -38.59
C GLY A 63 10.43 9.73 -38.75
N SER A 64 9.71 10.01 -37.66
CA SER A 64 8.41 10.70 -37.69
C SER A 64 8.54 12.24 -37.77
N ASN A 65 7.42 12.94 -37.94
CA ASN A 65 7.36 14.41 -37.97
C ASN A 65 6.23 14.98 -37.09
N GLY A 66 6.29 16.30 -36.84
CA GLY A 66 5.33 17.04 -36.03
C GLY A 66 4.08 17.50 -36.76
N ASP A 67 3.85 17.07 -38.01
CA ASP A 67 2.81 17.57 -38.91
C ASP A 67 1.40 17.50 -38.31
N VAL A 68 1.13 16.37 -37.65
CA VAL A 68 -0.13 16.05 -36.97
C VAL A 68 -0.01 16.34 -35.48
N ALA A 69 1.15 16.05 -34.86
CA ALA A 69 1.35 16.11 -33.42
C ALA A 69 0.17 15.43 -32.68
N VAL A 70 -0.47 16.11 -31.72
CA VAL A 70 -1.70 15.65 -31.07
C VAL A 70 -2.96 16.34 -31.61
N ASP A 71 -2.83 17.08 -32.72
CA ASP A 71 -3.89 17.84 -33.38
C ASP A 71 -4.60 18.88 -32.46
N HIS A 72 -3.83 19.53 -31.57
CA HIS A 72 -4.40 20.53 -30.66
C HIS A 72 -4.99 21.74 -31.40
N TYR A 73 -4.49 22.09 -32.60
CA TYR A 73 -5.03 23.19 -33.40
C TYR A 73 -6.54 23.03 -33.66
N HIS A 74 -7.00 21.79 -33.93
CA HIS A 74 -8.42 21.48 -34.08
C HIS A 74 -9.10 21.07 -32.76
N ARG A 75 -8.36 20.47 -31.82
CA ARG A 75 -8.92 19.81 -30.63
C ARG A 75 -8.77 20.57 -29.31
N TYR A 76 -8.24 21.79 -29.32
CA TYR A 76 -7.95 22.56 -28.11
C TYR A 76 -9.11 22.64 -27.09
N LYS A 77 -10.38 22.59 -27.52
CA LYS A 77 -11.53 22.58 -26.61
C LYS A 77 -11.61 21.32 -25.73
N GLU A 78 -11.29 20.16 -26.30
CA GLU A 78 -11.22 18.88 -25.58
C GLU A 78 -10.09 18.92 -24.55
N ASP A 79 -8.94 19.45 -24.96
CA ASP A 79 -7.75 19.56 -24.10
C ASP A 79 -7.97 20.60 -22.98
N VAL A 80 -8.67 21.71 -23.25
CA VAL A 80 -9.08 22.70 -22.24
C VAL A 80 -10.09 22.14 -21.24
N GLU A 81 -11.08 21.36 -21.70
CA GLU A 81 -12.02 20.67 -20.83
C GLU A 81 -11.26 19.73 -19.88
N LEU A 82 -10.33 18.94 -20.43
CA LEU A 82 -9.49 18.01 -19.69
C LEU A 82 -8.64 18.68 -18.60
N ILE A 83 -8.03 19.84 -18.87
CA ILE A 83 -7.30 20.62 -17.85
C ILE A 83 -8.20 20.96 -16.65
N GLY A 84 -9.44 21.40 -16.90
CA GLY A 84 -10.44 21.70 -15.86
C GLY A 84 -10.96 20.45 -15.14
N GLN A 85 -11.11 19.33 -15.85
CA GLN A 85 -11.46 18.04 -15.25
C GLN A 85 -10.38 17.56 -14.26
N LEU A 86 -9.10 17.70 -14.62
CA LEU A 86 -7.96 17.39 -13.76
C LEU A 86 -7.72 18.44 -12.65
N GLY A 87 -8.44 19.56 -12.65
CA GLY A 87 -8.42 20.55 -11.56
C GLY A 87 -7.23 21.51 -11.56
N PHE A 88 -6.51 21.61 -12.67
CA PHE A 88 -5.44 22.61 -12.82
C PHE A 88 -6.02 24.02 -12.98
N SER A 89 -5.45 24.98 -12.27
CA SER A 89 -5.88 26.39 -12.27
C SER A 89 -5.18 27.25 -13.32
N ALA A 90 -4.17 26.71 -14.00
CA ALA A 90 -3.41 27.42 -15.02
C ALA A 90 -2.93 26.50 -16.15
N TYR A 91 -2.79 27.06 -17.35
CA TYR A 91 -2.21 26.39 -18.51
C TYR A 91 -1.08 27.24 -19.08
N ARG A 92 0.11 26.65 -19.17
CA ARG A 92 1.24 27.27 -19.84
C ARG A 92 1.37 26.71 -21.26
N PHE A 93 1.26 27.58 -22.25
CA PHE A 93 1.40 27.22 -23.67
C PHE A 93 2.24 28.27 -24.38
N SER A 94 2.87 27.90 -25.49
CA SER A 94 3.54 28.85 -26.38
C SER A 94 2.65 29.28 -27.55
N ILE A 95 2.94 30.45 -28.11
CA ILE A 95 2.40 30.89 -29.39
C ILE A 95 3.45 30.58 -30.46
N SER A 96 3.08 29.84 -31.50
CA SER A 96 3.94 29.66 -32.68
C SER A 96 4.04 30.98 -33.44
N TRP A 97 5.25 31.54 -33.48
CA TRP A 97 5.55 32.79 -34.18
C TRP A 97 5.15 32.70 -35.66
N SER A 98 5.42 31.57 -36.33
CA SER A 98 5.05 31.40 -37.74
C SER A 98 3.54 31.22 -37.98
N ARG A 99 2.74 31.04 -36.92
CA ARG A 99 1.27 31.12 -37.01
C ARG A 99 0.76 32.56 -36.87
N ILE A 100 1.52 33.50 -36.28
CA ILE A 100 1.17 34.94 -36.19
C ILE A 100 1.75 35.73 -37.37
N PHE A 101 3.05 35.58 -37.65
CA PHE A 101 3.75 36.15 -38.80
C PHE A 101 4.33 35.00 -39.64
N PRO A 102 3.66 34.58 -40.74
CA PRO A 102 4.09 33.43 -41.55
C PRO A 102 5.53 33.54 -42.12
N ASP A 103 5.99 34.77 -42.36
CA ASP A 103 7.35 35.09 -42.79
C ASP A 103 8.35 35.26 -41.62
N GLY A 104 7.85 35.45 -40.39
CA GLY A 104 8.59 35.87 -39.20
C GLY A 104 9.10 37.32 -39.20
N LEU A 105 8.91 38.06 -40.30
CA LEU A 105 9.35 39.46 -40.46
C LEU A 105 8.22 40.45 -40.11
N GLY A 106 6.96 39.98 -40.10
CA GLY A 106 5.78 40.81 -39.81
C GLY A 106 5.32 41.64 -41.01
N THR A 107 5.63 41.22 -42.24
CA THR A 107 5.08 41.88 -43.44
C THR A 107 3.62 41.49 -43.71
N GLU A 108 3.20 40.33 -43.22
CA GLU A 108 1.82 39.86 -43.19
C GLU A 108 1.46 39.40 -41.76
N VAL A 109 0.27 39.76 -41.31
CA VAL A 109 -0.30 39.34 -40.02
C VAL A 109 -1.39 38.31 -40.28
N ASN A 110 -1.26 37.13 -39.69
CA ASN A 110 -2.22 36.05 -39.88
C ASN A 110 -3.38 36.13 -38.88
N GLU A 111 -4.48 36.76 -39.31
CA GLU A 111 -5.72 36.88 -38.55
C GLU A 111 -6.34 35.52 -38.15
N GLU A 112 -6.13 34.44 -38.92
CA GLU A 112 -6.63 33.10 -38.57
C GLU A 112 -5.84 32.51 -37.38
N GLY A 113 -4.52 32.72 -37.36
CA GLY A 113 -3.66 32.40 -36.22
C GLY A 113 -4.03 33.20 -34.98
N ILE A 114 -4.27 34.51 -35.12
CA ILE A 114 -4.74 35.37 -34.03
C ILE A 114 -6.11 34.90 -33.51
N ALA A 115 -7.03 34.51 -34.39
CA ALA A 115 -8.33 33.97 -34.00
C ALA A 115 -8.20 32.65 -33.21
N PHE A 116 -7.30 31.73 -33.62
CA PHE A 116 -7.04 30.49 -32.90
C PHE A 116 -6.61 30.74 -31.44
N TYR A 117 -5.56 31.53 -31.20
CA TYR A 117 -5.10 31.79 -29.83
C TYR A 117 -6.12 32.61 -29.01
N ASN A 118 -6.86 33.52 -29.64
CA ASN A 118 -7.98 34.20 -28.99
C ASN A 118 -9.05 33.20 -28.49
N ASN A 119 -9.40 32.22 -29.32
CA ASN A 119 -10.38 31.20 -28.97
C ASN A 119 -9.88 30.25 -27.86
N LEU A 120 -8.59 29.88 -27.89
CA LEU A 120 -7.95 29.11 -26.82
C LEU A 120 -7.95 29.89 -25.49
N ILE A 121 -7.48 31.15 -25.50
CA ILE A 121 -7.45 32.02 -24.31
C ILE A 121 -8.85 32.22 -23.73
N ASN A 122 -9.85 32.47 -24.57
CA ASN A 122 -11.23 32.62 -24.12
C ASN A 122 -11.75 31.31 -23.49
N SER A 123 -11.50 30.16 -24.12
CA SER A 123 -11.96 28.86 -23.60
C SER A 123 -11.32 28.50 -22.25
N LEU A 124 -10.03 28.84 -22.05
CA LEU A 124 -9.35 28.70 -20.76
C LEU A 124 -10.02 29.56 -19.69
N LEU A 125 -10.25 30.85 -19.98
CA LEU A 125 -10.84 31.79 -19.04
C LEU A 125 -12.31 31.46 -18.71
N GLU A 126 -13.09 30.96 -19.67
CA GLU A 126 -14.44 30.44 -19.46
C GLU A 126 -14.47 29.27 -18.46
N LYS A 127 -13.37 28.51 -18.34
CA LYS A 127 -13.18 27.43 -17.36
C LYS A 127 -12.45 27.88 -16.09
N GLY A 128 -12.13 29.17 -15.94
CA GLY A 128 -11.38 29.70 -14.80
C GLY A 128 -9.88 29.35 -14.81
N ILE A 129 -9.35 28.86 -15.93
CA ILE A 129 -7.95 28.46 -16.09
C ILE A 129 -7.13 29.67 -16.54
N GLN A 130 -6.08 30.01 -15.80
CA GLN A 130 -5.23 31.16 -16.12
C GLN A 130 -4.25 30.86 -17.28
N PRO A 131 -4.20 31.68 -18.35
CA PRO A 131 -3.22 31.53 -19.42
C PRO A 131 -1.84 32.08 -18.99
N PHE A 132 -0.82 31.24 -19.09
CA PHE A 132 0.60 31.59 -18.99
C PHE A 132 1.22 31.45 -20.38
N VAL A 133 1.55 32.56 -21.05
CA VAL A 133 1.90 32.52 -22.48
C VAL A 133 3.39 32.66 -22.69
N THR A 134 3.98 31.69 -23.38
CA THR A 134 5.37 31.70 -23.85
C THR A 134 5.45 32.23 -25.29
N LEU A 135 6.18 33.32 -25.53
CA LEU A 135 6.31 33.90 -26.87
C LEU A 135 7.19 33.06 -27.80
N TYR A 136 8.29 32.49 -27.29
CA TYR A 136 9.20 31.65 -28.06
C TYR A 136 9.61 30.38 -27.30
N HIS A 137 9.35 29.24 -27.91
CA HIS A 137 9.70 27.91 -27.41
C HIS A 137 10.40 27.11 -28.53
N TRP A 138 11.63 27.52 -28.86
CA TRP A 138 12.55 26.95 -29.87
C TRP A 138 12.06 26.97 -31.33
N ASP A 139 10.79 27.26 -31.57
CA ASP A 139 10.14 27.25 -32.89
C ASP A 139 10.23 28.61 -33.61
N LEU A 140 11.25 28.78 -34.45
CA LEU A 140 11.47 30.00 -35.23
C LEU A 140 10.82 29.89 -36.63
N PRO A 141 10.24 30.96 -37.20
CA PRO A 141 9.78 30.95 -38.60
C PRO A 141 10.94 30.64 -39.55
N SER A 142 10.74 29.69 -40.47
CA SER A 142 11.81 29.24 -41.36
C SER A 142 12.27 30.34 -42.31
N HIS A 143 11.35 31.17 -42.81
CA HIS A 143 11.70 32.27 -43.70
C HIS A 143 12.61 33.30 -43.01
N LEU A 144 12.35 33.62 -41.73
CA LEU A 144 13.23 34.47 -40.91
C LEU A 144 14.62 33.83 -40.72
N GLN A 145 14.69 32.52 -40.49
CA GLN A 145 15.96 31.79 -40.40
C GLN A 145 16.76 31.86 -41.72
N GLU A 146 16.10 31.72 -42.86
CA GLU A 146 16.74 31.70 -44.19
C GLU A 146 17.09 33.10 -44.71
N ALA A 147 16.22 34.09 -44.50
CA ALA A 147 16.37 35.44 -45.03
C ALA A 147 17.44 36.27 -44.30
N ILE A 148 17.61 36.06 -42.99
CA ILE A 148 18.58 36.83 -42.19
C ILE A 148 19.54 35.99 -41.34
N GLY A 149 19.37 34.68 -41.24
CA GLY A 149 20.19 33.82 -40.36
C GLY A 149 19.60 33.58 -38.96
N GLY A 150 18.36 33.99 -38.71
CA GLY A 150 17.66 33.83 -37.43
C GLY A 150 18.45 34.39 -36.25
N TRP A 151 18.62 33.59 -35.18
CA TRP A 151 19.27 34.04 -33.95
C TRP A 151 20.76 34.40 -34.09
N THR A 152 21.43 34.00 -35.18
CA THR A 152 22.81 34.43 -35.44
C THR A 152 22.91 35.91 -35.85
N ASN A 153 21.79 36.57 -36.17
CA ASN A 153 21.76 37.95 -36.66
C ASN A 153 21.04 38.89 -35.69
N ARG A 154 21.70 39.98 -35.31
CA ARG A 154 21.21 40.97 -34.35
C ARG A 154 19.82 41.54 -34.67
N LYS A 155 19.44 41.62 -35.95
CA LYS A 155 18.10 42.10 -36.36
C LYS A 155 16.94 41.24 -35.82
N ILE A 156 17.19 40.01 -35.39
CA ILE A 156 16.15 39.20 -34.74
C ILE A 156 15.60 39.84 -33.46
N VAL A 157 16.39 40.67 -32.78
CA VAL A 157 15.94 41.43 -31.59
C VAL A 157 14.78 42.36 -31.97
N ASP A 158 14.89 43.02 -33.13
CA ASP A 158 13.86 43.92 -33.65
C ASP A 158 12.60 43.14 -34.07
N TYR A 159 12.77 42.04 -34.82
CA TYR A 159 11.64 41.21 -35.28
C TYR A 159 10.94 40.48 -34.14
N PHE A 160 11.67 40.01 -33.12
CA PHE A 160 11.08 39.45 -31.91
C PHE A 160 10.33 40.52 -31.12
N GLY A 161 10.86 41.75 -31.07
CA GLY A 161 10.16 42.90 -30.51
C GLY A 161 8.83 43.19 -31.22
N LEU A 162 8.82 43.22 -32.55
CA LEU A 162 7.59 43.41 -33.36
C LEU A 162 6.56 42.29 -33.13
N TYR A 163 7.01 41.04 -33.05
CA TYR A 163 6.15 39.89 -32.77
C TYR A 163 5.59 39.90 -31.34
N ALA A 164 6.41 40.25 -30.35
CA ALA A 164 5.98 40.43 -28.97
C ALA A 164 4.93 41.56 -28.85
N ASP A 165 5.17 42.71 -29.50
CA ASP A 165 4.25 43.84 -29.58
C ASP A 165 2.88 43.42 -30.14
N ALA A 166 2.86 42.64 -31.23
CA ALA A 166 1.64 42.09 -31.81
C ALA A 166 0.92 41.11 -30.87
N CYS A 167 1.64 40.26 -30.14
CA CYS A 167 1.04 39.36 -29.15
C CYS A 167 0.44 40.13 -27.96
N PHE A 168 1.15 41.12 -27.42
CA PHE A 168 0.65 41.95 -26.32
C PHE A 168 -0.59 42.76 -26.72
N ALA A 169 -0.60 43.32 -27.94
CA ALA A 169 -1.73 44.06 -28.47
C ALA A 169 -3.00 43.20 -28.62
N ASN A 170 -2.86 41.94 -29.07
CA ASN A 170 -4.00 41.07 -29.37
C ASN A 170 -4.51 40.23 -28.19
N PHE A 171 -3.66 39.95 -27.19
CA PHE A 171 -3.99 38.98 -26.12
C PHE A 171 -3.78 39.50 -24.69
N GLY A 172 -3.02 40.58 -24.50
CA GLY A 172 -2.61 41.03 -23.15
C GLY A 172 -3.72 41.68 -22.31
N ASP A 173 -4.85 42.02 -22.93
CA ASP A 173 -6.09 42.37 -22.22
C ASP A 173 -6.54 41.22 -21.30
N ARG A 174 -6.29 39.96 -21.71
CA ARG A 174 -6.65 38.72 -21.00
C ARG A 174 -5.45 37.99 -20.38
N VAL A 175 -4.30 37.97 -21.04
CA VAL A 175 -3.08 37.29 -20.57
C VAL A 175 -2.36 38.11 -19.50
N LYS A 176 -2.09 37.51 -18.34
CA LYS A 176 -1.46 38.18 -17.19
C LYS A 176 -0.07 37.66 -16.82
N HIS A 177 0.39 36.57 -17.42
CA HIS A 177 1.74 36.05 -17.22
C HIS A 177 2.39 35.78 -18.59
N TRP A 178 3.41 36.56 -18.90
CA TRP A 178 4.16 36.51 -20.16
C TRP A 178 5.56 35.94 -19.92
N ILE A 179 5.94 34.95 -20.70
CA ILE A 179 7.27 34.33 -20.71
C ILE A 179 7.87 34.62 -22.09
N THR A 180 8.96 35.36 -22.19
CA THR A 180 9.50 35.72 -23.52
C THR A 180 10.16 34.52 -24.21
N LEU A 181 10.94 33.74 -23.46
CA LEU A 181 11.77 32.64 -23.95
C LEU A 181 11.62 31.44 -23.01
N ASN A 182 11.58 30.23 -23.57
CA ASN A 182 11.77 28.99 -22.81
C ASN A 182 13.14 28.38 -23.12
N GLU A 183 13.88 28.01 -22.06
CA GLU A 183 15.17 27.30 -22.11
C GLU A 183 16.08 27.78 -23.24
N PRO A 184 16.50 29.05 -23.25
CA PRO A 184 17.27 29.62 -24.35
C PRO A 184 18.59 28.87 -24.60
N LEU A 185 19.14 28.20 -23.57
CA LEU A 185 20.29 27.30 -23.67
C LEU A 185 20.09 26.22 -24.75
N GLN A 186 18.89 25.63 -24.88
CA GLN A 186 18.64 24.56 -25.84
C GLN A 186 18.73 25.07 -27.30
N THR A 187 18.25 26.29 -27.55
CA THR A 187 18.39 26.95 -28.87
C THR A 187 19.86 27.23 -29.18
N SER A 188 20.63 27.73 -28.21
CA SER A 188 22.05 28.05 -28.39
C SER A 188 22.94 26.82 -28.53
N VAL A 189 22.80 25.84 -27.63
CA VAL A 189 23.68 24.67 -27.55
C VAL A 189 23.22 23.59 -28.51
N ASN A 190 22.01 23.04 -28.35
CA ASN A 190 21.54 21.93 -29.18
C ASN A 190 21.23 22.36 -30.61
N GLY A 191 20.76 23.61 -30.81
CA GLY A 191 20.44 24.16 -32.13
C GLY A 191 21.63 24.76 -32.91
N HIS A 192 22.62 25.36 -32.21
CA HIS A 192 23.72 26.14 -32.84
C HIS A 192 25.15 25.76 -32.42
N CYS A 193 25.34 24.79 -31.52
CA CYS A 193 26.66 24.23 -31.19
C CYS A 193 26.77 22.74 -31.56
N ILE A 194 25.80 21.92 -31.14
CA ILE A 194 25.81 20.46 -31.35
C ILE A 194 25.10 20.11 -32.67
N GLY A 195 23.98 20.78 -32.98
CA GLY A 195 23.22 20.59 -34.22
C GLY A 195 22.24 19.40 -34.19
N ILE A 196 21.84 18.96 -33.00
CA ILE A 196 20.83 17.89 -32.80
C ILE A 196 19.39 18.41 -32.77
N PHE A 197 19.18 19.69 -32.47
CA PHE A 197 17.88 20.36 -32.56
C PHE A 197 17.86 21.32 -33.75
N ALA A 198 16.68 21.72 -34.23
CA ALA A 198 16.55 22.74 -35.26
C ALA A 198 17.23 24.07 -34.82
N PRO A 199 17.90 24.81 -35.72
CA PRO A 199 18.04 24.58 -37.16
C PRO A 199 19.16 23.59 -37.56
N GLY A 200 19.75 22.86 -36.62
CA GLY A 200 20.73 21.80 -36.91
C GLY A 200 22.16 22.29 -37.16
N ARG A 201 22.53 23.47 -36.64
CA ARG A 201 23.79 24.14 -36.94
C ARG A 201 24.91 23.71 -35.99
N ASN A 202 26.07 23.41 -36.57
CA ASN A 202 27.33 23.16 -35.86
C ASN A 202 28.55 23.74 -36.59
N GLU A 203 28.33 24.70 -37.50
CA GLU A 203 29.35 25.24 -38.41
C GLU A 203 30.41 26.11 -37.70
N LYS A 204 30.00 26.84 -36.65
CA LYS A 204 30.87 27.73 -35.86
C LYS A 204 30.61 27.56 -34.35
N PRO A 205 30.85 26.35 -33.81
CA PRO A 205 30.39 25.95 -32.48
C PRO A 205 31.12 26.68 -31.33
N LEU A 206 32.20 27.39 -31.64
CA LEU A 206 32.93 28.26 -30.69
C LEU A 206 32.35 29.67 -30.58
N ILE A 207 31.46 30.10 -31.49
CA ILE A 207 30.99 31.50 -31.59
C ILE A 207 29.46 31.58 -31.66
N GLU A 208 28.82 30.80 -32.53
CA GLU A 208 27.37 30.86 -32.74
C GLU A 208 26.51 30.65 -31.47
N PRO A 209 26.76 29.68 -30.56
CA PRO A 209 26.00 29.58 -29.31
C PRO A 209 26.04 30.87 -28.47
N TYR A 210 27.19 31.54 -28.41
CA TYR A 210 27.36 32.76 -27.61
C TYR A 210 26.74 33.99 -28.26
N LEU A 211 26.75 34.04 -29.60
CA LEU A 211 26.06 35.08 -30.37
C LEU A 211 24.53 34.93 -30.32
N VAL A 212 24.03 33.71 -30.40
CA VAL A 212 22.59 33.36 -30.28
C VAL A 212 22.08 33.74 -28.89
N SER A 213 22.73 33.30 -27.81
CA SER A 213 22.35 33.67 -26.44
C SER A 213 22.39 35.18 -26.20
N HIS A 214 23.35 35.90 -26.79
CA HIS A 214 23.44 37.35 -26.69
C HIS A 214 22.25 38.06 -27.32
N HIS A 215 21.83 37.65 -28.51
CA HIS A 215 20.62 38.19 -29.14
C HIS A 215 19.34 37.77 -28.41
N GLN A 216 19.27 36.57 -27.84
CA GLN A 216 18.13 36.14 -27.00
C GLN A 216 17.98 37.00 -25.75
N VAL A 217 19.07 37.28 -25.01
CA VAL A 217 19.06 38.15 -23.83
C VAL A 217 18.59 39.57 -24.19
N LEU A 218 19.08 40.13 -25.29
CA LEU A 218 18.61 41.43 -25.80
C LEU A 218 17.15 41.39 -26.25
N ALA A 219 16.70 40.32 -26.88
CA ALA A 219 15.32 40.14 -27.35
C ALA A 219 14.32 40.04 -26.18
N HIS A 220 14.68 39.35 -25.09
CA HIS A 220 13.91 39.36 -23.84
C HIS A 220 13.74 40.78 -23.29
N ALA A 221 14.84 41.52 -23.11
CA ALA A 221 14.80 42.89 -22.59
C ALA A 221 14.02 43.85 -23.52
N THR A 222 14.10 43.66 -24.83
CA THR A 222 13.30 44.41 -25.82
C THR A 222 11.80 44.13 -25.65
N ALA A 223 11.38 42.87 -25.52
CA ALA A 223 9.98 42.53 -25.27
C ALA A 223 9.48 43.06 -23.91
N VAL A 224 10.30 43.00 -22.86
CA VAL A 224 10.00 43.57 -21.54
C VAL A 224 9.85 45.09 -21.60
N SER A 225 10.72 45.78 -22.34
CA SER A 225 10.64 47.22 -22.55
C SER A 225 9.37 47.63 -23.29
N ILE A 226 9.01 46.91 -24.36
CA ILE A 226 7.76 47.12 -25.10
C ILE A 226 6.55 46.91 -24.19
N TYR A 227 6.53 45.83 -23.40
CA TYR A 227 5.43 45.55 -22.48
C TYR A 227 5.30 46.64 -21.40
N ARG A 228 6.41 47.00 -20.74
CA ARG A 228 6.46 48.02 -19.68
C ARG A 228 6.07 49.41 -20.18
N SER A 229 6.49 49.80 -21.38
CA SER A 229 6.24 51.15 -21.94
C SER A 229 4.87 51.32 -22.60
N LYS A 230 4.30 50.28 -23.23
CA LYS A 230 3.04 50.39 -23.98
C LYS A 230 1.82 49.80 -23.28
N TYR A 231 1.99 48.72 -22.52
CA TYR A 231 0.88 47.85 -22.13
C TYR A 231 0.71 47.65 -20.62
N LYS A 232 1.80 47.70 -19.83
CA LYS A 232 1.78 47.39 -18.38
C LYS A 232 0.72 48.18 -17.59
N GLU A 233 0.57 49.48 -17.87
CA GLU A 233 -0.42 50.34 -17.22
C GLU A 233 -1.87 49.95 -17.54
N SER A 234 -2.16 49.60 -18.80
CA SER A 234 -3.51 49.27 -19.25
C SER A 234 -3.90 47.80 -19.04
N GLN A 235 -2.93 46.89 -19.01
CA GLN A 235 -3.15 45.45 -18.98
C GLN A 235 -2.81 44.79 -17.64
N GLY A 236 -1.90 45.37 -16.84
CA GLY A 236 -1.61 44.94 -15.47
C GLY A 236 -0.90 43.57 -15.29
N GLY A 237 -0.53 42.88 -16.37
CA GLY A 237 0.16 41.58 -16.32
C GLY A 237 1.63 41.67 -15.89
N GLN A 238 2.26 40.52 -15.69
CA GLN A 238 3.69 40.36 -15.38
C GLN A 238 4.45 39.72 -16.55
N ILE A 239 5.74 40.03 -16.68
CA ILE A 239 6.60 39.48 -17.74
C ILE A 239 7.94 38.95 -17.20
N GLY A 240 8.41 37.82 -17.74
CA GLY A 240 9.64 37.14 -17.35
C GLY A 240 10.20 36.23 -18.45
N LEU A 241 11.11 35.34 -18.08
CA LEU A 241 11.66 34.28 -18.94
C LEU A 241 11.75 32.95 -18.18
N SER A 242 11.73 31.83 -18.89
CA SER A 242 11.94 30.49 -18.33
C SER A 242 13.34 29.98 -18.72
N VAL A 243 14.13 29.58 -17.71
CA VAL A 243 15.47 28.99 -17.89
C VAL A 243 15.50 27.58 -17.32
N ASP A 244 16.27 26.70 -17.96
CA ASP A 244 16.54 25.35 -17.47
C ASP A 244 17.74 25.32 -16.50
N CYS A 245 17.65 24.47 -15.48
CA CYS A 245 18.81 24.10 -14.67
C CYS A 245 18.84 22.60 -14.40
N GLU A 246 19.96 21.99 -14.75
CA GLU A 246 20.43 20.73 -14.15
C GLU A 246 21.24 21.15 -12.92
N TRP A 247 20.86 20.70 -11.71
CA TRP A 247 21.68 21.05 -10.55
C TRP A 247 23.07 20.42 -10.68
N ALA A 248 24.10 21.23 -10.47
CA ALA A 248 25.50 20.85 -10.54
C ALA A 248 26.01 20.57 -9.12
N GLU A 249 26.02 19.31 -8.70
CA GLU A 249 26.59 18.92 -7.43
C GLU A 249 28.09 18.60 -7.61
N PRO A 250 29.02 19.11 -6.80
CA PRO A 250 30.41 18.69 -6.88
C PRO A 250 30.54 17.21 -6.52
N ASN A 251 31.20 16.43 -7.38
CA ASN A 251 31.39 14.99 -7.21
C ASN A 251 32.25 14.64 -5.98
N SER A 252 33.11 15.56 -5.54
CA SER A 252 33.92 15.40 -4.33
C SER A 252 34.16 16.72 -3.60
N GLU A 253 34.70 16.64 -2.38
CA GLU A 253 35.07 17.81 -1.58
C GLU A 253 36.29 18.59 -2.13
N LYS A 254 36.91 18.14 -3.23
CA LYS A 254 38.05 18.81 -3.89
C LYS A 254 37.70 20.25 -4.28
N PRO A 255 38.57 21.25 -4.02
CA PRO A 255 38.33 22.63 -4.45
C PRO A 255 38.06 22.77 -5.96
N GLU A 256 38.73 21.95 -6.77
CA GLU A 256 38.62 21.95 -8.22
C GLU A 256 37.23 21.51 -8.70
N ASP A 257 36.66 20.45 -8.10
CA ASP A 257 35.32 19.94 -8.41
C ASP A 257 34.24 20.95 -8.02
N LYS A 258 34.41 21.66 -6.90
CA LYS A 258 33.52 22.77 -6.50
C LYS A 258 33.57 23.93 -7.49
N VAL A 259 34.77 24.35 -7.89
CA VAL A 259 34.94 25.42 -8.89
C VAL A 259 34.45 24.98 -10.28
N ALA A 260 34.44 23.68 -10.59
CA ALA A 260 33.81 23.15 -11.79
C ALA A 260 32.27 23.14 -11.70
N ALA A 261 31.70 22.78 -10.54
CA ALA A 261 30.25 22.82 -10.28
C ALA A 261 29.71 24.26 -10.33
N ASP A 262 30.34 25.22 -9.65
CA ASP A 262 29.97 26.64 -9.70
C ASP A 262 30.00 27.17 -11.15
N ARG A 263 31.03 26.78 -11.91
CA ARG A 263 31.19 27.15 -13.32
C ARG A 263 30.12 26.52 -14.23
N ARG A 264 29.64 25.31 -13.92
CA ARG A 264 28.52 24.68 -14.63
C ARG A 264 27.24 25.50 -14.47
N ILE A 265 26.96 26.00 -13.26
CA ILE A 265 25.82 26.87 -12.98
C ILE A 265 25.98 28.23 -13.69
N ASP A 266 27.18 28.81 -13.71
CA ASP A 266 27.44 30.03 -14.48
C ASP A 266 27.21 29.83 -15.99
N PHE A 267 27.66 28.71 -16.58
CA PHE A 267 27.41 28.36 -17.99
C PHE A 267 25.97 27.89 -18.29
N GLN A 268 25.07 27.83 -17.31
CA GLN A 268 23.65 27.48 -17.48
C GLN A 268 22.73 28.60 -17.01
N LEU A 269 22.51 28.74 -15.69
CA LEU A 269 21.68 29.81 -15.13
C LEU A 269 22.34 31.19 -15.28
N GLY A 270 23.62 31.30 -14.88
CA GLY A 270 24.31 32.60 -14.86
C GLY A 270 24.40 33.26 -16.24
N TRP A 271 24.55 32.46 -17.29
CA TRP A 271 24.69 32.92 -18.67
C TRP A 271 23.52 33.80 -19.14
N PHE A 272 22.30 33.51 -18.69
CA PHE A 272 21.10 34.26 -19.05
C PHE A 272 20.62 35.20 -17.93
N LEU A 273 20.81 34.84 -16.66
CA LEU A 273 20.32 35.63 -15.52
C LEU A 273 21.28 36.73 -15.06
N ASP A 274 22.61 36.50 -15.10
CA ASP A 274 23.58 37.51 -14.65
C ASP A 274 23.58 38.77 -15.55
N PRO A 275 23.44 38.68 -16.90
CA PRO A 275 23.28 39.88 -17.73
C PRO A 275 22.08 40.76 -17.35
N LEU A 276 20.98 40.14 -16.91
CA LEU A 276 19.73 40.83 -16.58
C LEU A 276 19.70 41.37 -15.14
N PHE A 277 20.49 40.77 -14.23
CA PHE A 277 20.54 41.17 -12.82
C PHE A 277 21.79 41.97 -12.42
N PHE A 278 22.93 41.69 -13.05
CA PHE A 278 24.23 42.35 -12.81
C PHE A 278 24.76 43.14 -14.02
N GLY A 279 24.11 43.05 -15.19
CA GLY A 279 24.44 43.86 -16.37
C GLY A 279 25.59 43.32 -17.23
N ASP A 280 26.15 42.15 -16.94
CA ASP A 280 27.12 41.45 -17.82
C ASP A 280 27.09 39.94 -17.53
N TYR A 281 27.75 39.17 -18.38
CA TYR A 281 27.93 37.72 -18.21
C TYR A 281 28.79 37.36 -16.99
N PRO A 282 28.68 36.12 -16.46
CA PRO A 282 29.52 35.65 -15.37
C PRO A 282 31.02 35.79 -15.67
N ALA A 283 31.80 36.19 -14.65
CA ALA A 283 33.23 36.41 -14.80
C ALA A 283 34.00 35.13 -15.21
N SER A 284 33.52 33.97 -14.76
CA SER A 284 34.05 32.64 -15.12
C SER A 284 33.91 32.36 -16.63
N MET A 285 32.75 32.66 -17.22
CA MET A 285 32.51 32.57 -18.67
C MET A 285 33.44 33.51 -19.44
N ARG A 286 33.56 34.77 -18.98
CA ARG A 286 34.46 35.76 -19.60
C ARG A 286 35.92 35.30 -19.58
N GLN A 287 36.37 34.71 -18.47
CA GLN A 287 37.72 34.17 -18.33
C GLN A 287 38.00 32.99 -19.28
N LYS A 288 37.01 32.12 -19.51
CA LYS A 288 37.17 30.92 -20.34
C LYS A 288 36.98 31.16 -21.84
N LEU A 289 36.07 32.05 -22.21
CA LEU A 289 35.68 32.27 -23.60
C LEU A 289 36.38 33.48 -24.23
N GLY A 290 36.88 34.42 -23.42
CA GLY A 290 37.57 35.62 -23.90
C GLY A 290 36.69 36.46 -24.82
N ASP A 291 37.09 36.55 -26.09
CA ASP A 291 36.42 37.31 -27.14
C ASP A 291 35.39 36.48 -27.94
N ASN A 292 35.33 35.15 -27.75
CA ASN A 292 34.26 34.31 -28.32
C ASN A 292 32.89 34.58 -27.67
N LEU A 293 32.89 35.11 -26.44
CA LEU A 293 31.69 35.59 -25.75
C LEU A 293 31.45 37.07 -26.14
N PRO A 294 30.28 37.44 -26.70
CA PRO A 294 29.97 38.84 -26.99
C PRO A 294 30.05 39.76 -25.77
N ARG A 295 30.11 41.08 -25.99
CA ARG A 295 30.14 42.10 -24.94
C ARG A 295 28.95 43.04 -25.12
N PHE A 296 28.25 43.34 -24.02
CA PHE A 296 27.25 44.39 -24.00
C PHE A 296 27.93 45.77 -23.96
N THR A 297 27.47 46.71 -24.79
CA THR A 297 27.83 48.13 -24.70
C THR A 297 27.27 48.73 -23.40
N PRO A 298 27.81 49.85 -22.88
CA PRO A 298 27.29 50.48 -21.66
C PRO A 298 25.78 50.74 -21.70
N GLU A 299 25.25 51.13 -22.87
CA GLU A 299 23.84 51.40 -23.10
C GLU A 299 23.01 50.10 -23.04
N GLU A 300 23.51 48.99 -23.58
CA GLU A 300 22.87 47.68 -23.46
C GLU A 300 22.86 47.20 -22.01
N LYS A 301 23.94 47.40 -21.24
CA LYS A 301 23.99 47.00 -19.82
C LYS A 301 22.90 47.68 -19.01
N GLU A 302 22.78 48.99 -19.16
CA GLU A 302 21.73 49.79 -18.52
C GLU A 302 20.33 49.34 -19.00
N PHE A 303 20.17 49.09 -20.30
CA PHE A 303 18.92 48.60 -20.88
C PHE A 303 18.48 47.23 -20.32
N LEU A 304 19.41 46.29 -20.14
CA LEU A 304 19.15 44.98 -19.53
C LEU A 304 18.72 45.12 -18.06
N LEU A 305 19.43 45.94 -17.28
CA LEU A 305 19.09 46.16 -15.86
C LEU A 305 17.71 46.81 -15.69
N GLN A 306 17.36 47.78 -16.55
CA GLN A 306 16.04 48.42 -16.56
C GLN A 306 14.91 47.50 -17.07
N ASN A 307 15.24 46.51 -17.91
CA ASN A 307 14.27 45.64 -18.60
C ASN A 307 14.56 44.16 -18.37
N SER A 308 14.82 43.82 -17.10
CA SER A 308 14.99 42.45 -16.61
C SER A 308 13.63 41.72 -16.52
N TRP A 309 13.17 41.34 -15.33
CA TRP A 309 11.94 40.54 -15.18
C TRP A 309 11.06 41.04 -14.03
N ASP A 310 9.78 40.64 -14.07
CA ASP A 310 8.84 40.73 -12.94
C ASP A 310 8.79 39.40 -12.14
N PHE A 311 9.08 38.26 -12.80
CA PHE A 311 9.19 36.92 -12.21
C PHE A 311 10.19 36.06 -12.99
N LEU A 312 10.69 34.99 -12.37
CA LEU A 312 11.54 34.00 -13.03
C LEU A 312 10.78 32.67 -13.23
N GLY A 313 10.80 32.17 -14.47
CA GLY A 313 10.44 30.78 -14.77
C GLY A 313 11.65 29.87 -14.60
N LEU A 314 11.45 28.72 -13.94
CA LEU A 314 12.46 27.68 -13.79
C LEU A 314 11.93 26.36 -14.37
N ASN A 315 12.68 25.78 -15.28
CA ASN A 315 12.51 24.39 -15.70
C ASN A 315 13.61 23.56 -15.03
N HIS A 316 13.25 22.42 -14.48
CA HIS A 316 14.22 21.55 -13.80
C HIS A 316 13.78 20.11 -13.97
N TYR A 317 14.70 19.24 -14.37
CA TYR A 317 14.41 17.83 -14.65
C TYR A 317 15.27 16.87 -13.84
N THR A 318 16.57 17.18 -13.69
CA THR A 318 17.60 16.24 -13.22
C THR A 318 18.72 16.96 -12.45
N THR A 319 19.67 16.20 -11.92
CA THR A 319 20.86 16.67 -11.20
C THR A 319 22.03 15.78 -11.58
N ARG A 320 23.24 16.34 -11.68
CA ARG A 320 24.44 15.54 -12.01
C ARG A 320 25.63 15.92 -11.13
N LEU A 321 26.50 14.93 -10.94
CA LEU A 321 27.77 15.10 -10.26
C LEU A 321 28.76 15.76 -11.22
N ILE A 322 29.59 16.68 -10.73
CA ILE A 322 30.55 17.43 -11.54
C ILE A 322 31.95 17.23 -10.98
N SER A 323 32.87 16.75 -11.82
CA SER A 323 34.31 16.79 -11.54
C SER A 323 35.04 17.70 -12.51
N HIS A 324 36.15 18.27 -12.07
CA HIS A 324 37.04 19.04 -12.93
C HIS A 324 37.91 18.12 -13.81
N VAL A 325 37.95 18.38 -15.12
CA VAL A 325 38.86 17.70 -16.06
C VAL A 325 39.52 18.71 -17.00
N SER A 326 40.85 18.68 -17.07
CA SER A 326 41.63 19.70 -17.79
C SER A 326 41.92 19.36 -19.26
N ASN A 327 41.86 18.07 -19.66
CA ASN A 327 42.21 17.60 -21.01
C ASN A 327 41.43 16.32 -21.42
N LYS A 328 40.10 16.29 -21.25
CA LYS A 328 39.25 15.19 -21.75
C LYS A 328 38.59 15.60 -23.07
N GLU A 329 38.46 14.66 -24.02
CA GLU A 329 37.55 14.84 -25.16
C GLU A 329 36.12 14.91 -24.62
N ALA A 330 35.41 16.01 -24.92
CA ALA A 330 34.06 16.27 -24.45
C ALA A 330 33.06 16.21 -25.62
N GLU A 331 31.80 15.93 -25.31
CA GLU A 331 30.70 15.80 -26.28
C GLU A 331 30.52 17.02 -27.20
N SER A 332 30.93 18.21 -26.75
CA SER A 332 30.90 19.43 -27.55
C SER A 332 31.89 20.48 -27.06
N ASN A 333 32.18 21.46 -27.94
CA ASN A 333 32.98 22.64 -27.60
C ASN A 333 32.42 23.44 -26.41
N PHE A 334 31.10 23.42 -26.21
CA PHE A 334 30.44 24.06 -25.06
C PHE A 334 30.83 23.40 -23.73
N TYR A 335 30.80 22.07 -23.66
CA TYR A 335 31.24 21.34 -22.46
C TYR A 335 32.76 21.37 -22.28
N GLN A 336 33.53 21.32 -23.38
CA GLN A 336 34.99 21.42 -23.33
C GLN A 336 35.46 22.75 -22.72
N ALA A 337 34.83 23.87 -23.09
CA ALA A 337 35.14 25.20 -22.55
C ALA A 337 34.89 25.33 -21.03
N GLN A 338 34.13 24.41 -20.42
CA GLN A 338 33.88 24.37 -18.99
C GLN A 338 34.94 23.58 -18.20
N GLU A 339 35.77 22.75 -18.85
CA GLU A 339 36.77 21.87 -18.19
C GLU A 339 36.15 21.01 -17.07
N LEU A 340 35.03 20.36 -17.39
CA LEU A 340 34.28 19.53 -16.44
C LEU A 340 33.76 18.25 -17.07
N GLU A 341 33.46 17.29 -16.22
CA GLU A 341 32.80 16.04 -16.57
C GLU A 341 31.45 15.94 -15.84
N ARG A 342 30.39 15.55 -16.57
CA ARG A 342 29.04 15.30 -16.05
C ARG A 342 28.94 13.83 -15.66
N ILE A 343 29.17 13.55 -14.38
CA ILE A 343 29.20 12.22 -13.78
C ILE A 343 27.80 11.84 -13.29
N VAL A 344 27.53 10.53 -13.29
CA VAL A 344 26.24 9.96 -12.89
C VAL A 344 26.37 8.75 -11.95
N GLU A 345 27.53 8.11 -11.92
CA GLU A 345 27.93 7.09 -10.95
C GLU A 345 28.89 7.70 -9.92
N GLN A 346 28.65 7.46 -8.64
CA GLN A 346 29.53 7.88 -7.54
C GLN A 346 30.80 7.02 -7.48
N GLU A 347 31.81 7.42 -6.69
CA GLU A 347 33.07 6.67 -6.53
C GLU A 347 32.88 5.22 -6.00
N ASN A 348 31.72 4.89 -5.43
CA ASN A 348 31.33 3.55 -4.99
C ASN A 348 30.58 2.70 -6.04
N GLY A 349 30.29 3.25 -7.22
CA GLY A 349 29.53 2.60 -8.29
C GLY A 349 28.00 2.77 -8.22
N GLU A 350 27.47 3.54 -7.26
CA GLU A 350 26.04 3.82 -7.18
C GLU A 350 25.63 5.00 -8.08
N LEU A 351 24.53 4.84 -8.83
CA LEU A 351 23.94 5.94 -9.62
C LEU A 351 23.37 7.05 -8.71
N ILE A 352 23.50 8.31 -9.14
CA ILE A 352 22.99 9.49 -8.43
C ILE A 352 21.45 9.49 -8.26
N GLY A 353 20.75 8.71 -9.08
CA GLY A 353 19.31 8.52 -9.03
C GLY A 353 18.86 7.47 -10.07
N GLN A 354 17.57 7.17 -10.11
CA GLN A 354 17.02 6.27 -11.14
C GLN A 354 16.97 6.99 -12.50
N ARG A 355 17.44 6.35 -13.58
CA ARG A 355 17.32 6.88 -14.95
C ARG A 355 15.86 6.77 -15.44
N ALA A 356 15.35 7.79 -16.13
CA ALA A 356 14.08 7.73 -16.86
C ALA A 356 14.27 7.12 -18.28
N ALA A 357 13.32 7.31 -19.19
CA ALA A 357 13.46 6.82 -20.57
C ALA A 357 14.50 7.60 -21.38
N SER A 358 14.72 8.88 -21.07
CA SER A 358 15.79 9.68 -21.65
C SER A 358 17.12 9.47 -20.93
N ASP A 359 18.19 9.19 -21.69
CA ASP A 359 19.56 8.97 -21.17
C ASP A 359 20.16 10.14 -20.38
N TRP A 360 19.62 11.34 -20.57
CA TRP A 360 20.03 12.55 -19.87
C TRP A 360 19.28 12.79 -18.53
N LEU A 361 18.12 12.14 -18.30
CA LEU A 361 17.22 12.42 -17.19
C LEU A 361 17.35 11.37 -16.07
N TYR A 362 17.71 11.83 -14.87
CA TYR A 362 17.79 11.01 -13.65
C TYR A 362 16.89 11.64 -12.58
N VAL A 363 16.15 10.79 -11.87
CA VAL A 363 15.20 11.18 -10.82
C VAL A 363 15.98 11.53 -9.55
N VAL A 364 16.28 12.82 -9.39
CA VAL A 364 17.11 13.36 -8.29
C VAL A 364 16.38 14.54 -7.63
N PRO A 365 15.35 14.28 -6.81
CA PRO A 365 14.40 15.30 -6.36
C PRO A 365 15.00 16.37 -5.43
N TRP A 366 16.10 16.07 -4.72
CA TRP A 366 16.76 17.06 -3.84
C TRP A 366 17.46 18.20 -4.62
N GLY A 367 17.74 18.00 -5.91
CA GLY A 367 18.37 19.03 -6.75
C GLY A 367 17.51 20.26 -6.96
N ILE A 368 16.18 20.09 -7.15
CA ILE A 368 15.29 21.23 -7.39
C ILE A 368 15.29 22.18 -6.20
N ARG A 369 15.30 21.65 -4.97
CA ARG A 369 15.41 22.44 -3.73
C ARG A 369 16.73 23.22 -3.65
N LYS A 370 17.86 22.63 -4.05
CA LYS A 370 19.17 23.30 -4.10
C LYS A 370 19.18 24.42 -5.15
N THR A 371 18.69 24.14 -6.36
CA THR A 371 18.53 25.12 -7.44
C THR A 371 17.69 26.33 -7.00
N LEU A 372 16.51 26.08 -6.42
CA LEU A 372 15.60 27.11 -5.89
C LEU A 372 16.28 27.95 -4.80
N ASN A 373 16.95 27.31 -3.85
CA ASN A 373 17.72 27.99 -2.80
C ASN A 373 18.87 28.85 -3.36
N TYR A 374 19.59 28.36 -4.37
CA TYR A 374 20.68 29.08 -5.01
C TYR A 374 20.17 30.34 -5.71
N ILE A 375 19.13 30.21 -6.55
CA ILE A 375 18.49 31.31 -7.26
C ILE A 375 18.00 32.37 -6.26
N SER A 376 17.30 31.95 -5.20
CA SER A 376 16.80 32.85 -4.15
C SER A 376 17.91 33.65 -3.49
N LYS A 377 19.10 33.06 -3.28
CA LYS A 377 20.23 33.72 -2.63
C LYS A 377 21.04 34.60 -3.60
N LYS A 378 21.25 34.18 -4.84
CA LYS A 378 22.04 34.93 -5.84
C LYS A 378 21.29 36.14 -6.41
N TYR A 379 19.98 36.02 -6.64
CA TYR A 379 19.16 37.02 -7.33
C TYR A 379 18.16 37.76 -6.42
N ASN A 380 18.45 37.83 -5.12
CA ASN A 380 17.68 38.59 -4.12
C ASN A 380 16.18 38.20 -4.04
N HIS A 381 15.91 36.92 -3.80
CA HIS A 381 14.58 36.34 -3.56
C HIS A 381 13.51 36.75 -4.60
N PRO A 382 13.74 36.49 -5.91
CA PRO A 382 12.74 36.81 -6.93
C PRO A 382 11.51 35.88 -6.80
N PRO A 383 10.31 36.30 -7.26
CA PRO A 383 9.18 35.40 -7.45
C PRO A 383 9.52 34.32 -8.48
N ILE A 384 9.42 33.04 -8.12
CA ILE A 384 9.73 31.90 -8.99
C ILE A 384 8.46 31.12 -9.34
N PHE A 385 8.27 30.80 -10.61
CA PHE A 385 7.34 29.76 -11.07
C PHE A 385 8.15 28.59 -11.61
N ILE A 386 7.87 27.36 -11.18
CA ILE A 386 8.43 26.16 -11.80
C ILE A 386 7.60 25.90 -13.05
N THR A 387 8.12 26.31 -14.20
CA THR A 387 7.35 26.37 -15.46
C THR A 387 7.33 25.07 -16.25
N GLU A 388 8.25 24.16 -15.96
CA GLU A 388 8.29 22.76 -16.41
C GLU A 388 9.02 21.87 -15.38
N ASN A 389 8.39 20.76 -14.98
CA ASN A 389 9.03 19.65 -14.25
C ASN A 389 8.27 18.35 -14.58
N GLY A 390 8.97 17.26 -14.88
CA GLY A 390 8.37 16.00 -15.32
C GLY A 390 9.39 14.92 -15.66
N MET A 391 8.94 13.72 -16.02
CA MET A 391 9.77 12.62 -16.51
C MET A 391 9.11 11.88 -17.67
N ASP A 392 9.93 11.27 -18.52
CA ASP A 392 9.51 10.48 -19.66
C ASP A 392 9.48 8.98 -19.40
N ASP A 393 8.46 8.34 -20.00
CA ASP A 393 8.42 6.90 -20.23
C ASP A 393 8.76 6.60 -21.70
N GLU A 394 9.13 5.35 -21.99
CA GLU A 394 9.50 4.84 -23.31
C GLU A 394 8.26 4.30 -24.04
N ASP A 395 8.09 4.62 -25.32
CA ASP A 395 7.06 4.04 -26.20
C ASP A 395 7.69 3.56 -27.51
N ASP A 396 8.08 2.29 -27.52
CA ASP A 396 8.53 1.56 -28.71
C ASP A 396 7.35 1.06 -29.58
N GLY A 397 6.11 1.43 -29.24
CA GLY A 397 4.88 1.02 -29.89
C GLY A 397 4.44 -0.42 -29.59
N SER A 398 5.17 -1.17 -28.76
CA SER A 398 4.89 -2.58 -28.42
C SER A 398 4.06 -2.76 -27.14
N ALA A 399 4.15 -1.81 -26.20
CA ALA A 399 3.38 -1.80 -24.96
C ALA A 399 1.87 -1.72 -25.24
N SER A 400 1.05 -2.30 -24.36
CA SER A 400 -0.40 -2.18 -24.50
C SER A 400 -0.88 -0.81 -24.03
N ILE A 401 -2.07 -0.36 -24.48
CA ILE A 401 -2.66 0.89 -23.99
C ILE A 401 -2.79 0.89 -22.47
N HIS A 402 -3.08 -0.26 -21.85
CA HIS A 402 -3.10 -0.44 -20.41
C HIS A 402 -1.74 0.01 -19.83
N ASP A 403 -0.64 -0.59 -20.27
CA ASP A 403 0.73 -0.28 -19.83
C ASP A 403 1.19 1.16 -20.19
N MET A 404 0.42 1.90 -21.01
CA MET A 404 0.66 3.32 -21.34
C MET A 404 -0.18 4.30 -20.51
N LEU A 405 -1.32 3.85 -19.97
CA LEU A 405 -2.03 4.57 -18.88
C LEU A 405 -1.29 4.43 -17.54
N ASP A 406 -0.23 3.62 -17.56
CA ASP A 406 0.51 3.12 -16.43
C ASP A 406 1.78 3.94 -16.12
N ASP A 407 1.64 5.04 -15.39
CA ASP A 407 2.77 5.91 -15.08
C ASP A 407 2.98 6.19 -13.60
N LYS A 408 2.93 5.17 -12.74
CA LYS A 408 3.23 5.39 -11.32
C LYS A 408 4.65 5.88 -11.06
N ARG A 409 5.60 5.62 -11.95
CA ARG A 409 6.93 6.24 -11.87
C ARG A 409 6.83 7.76 -11.97
N ARG A 410 6.03 8.27 -12.90
CA ARG A 410 5.67 9.69 -13.01
C ARG A 410 4.92 10.19 -11.77
N VAL A 411 4.03 9.39 -11.17
CA VAL A 411 3.41 9.72 -9.85
C VAL A 411 4.45 9.87 -8.74
N ALA A 412 5.40 8.95 -8.62
CA ALA A 412 6.45 8.97 -7.60
C ALA A 412 7.44 10.13 -7.83
N TYR A 413 7.78 10.41 -9.09
CA TYR A 413 8.53 11.59 -9.52
C TYR A 413 7.85 12.86 -9.01
N PHE A 414 6.58 13.08 -9.37
CA PHE A 414 5.85 14.28 -8.98
C PHE A 414 5.76 14.46 -7.47
N LYS A 415 5.43 13.40 -6.72
CA LYS A 415 5.40 13.44 -5.25
C LYS A 415 6.74 13.84 -4.63
N SER A 416 7.85 13.27 -5.12
CA SER A 416 9.18 13.50 -4.56
C SER A 416 9.74 14.89 -4.90
N TYR A 417 9.51 15.39 -6.12
CA TYR A 417 9.89 16.75 -6.51
C TYR A 417 9.01 17.78 -5.79
N LEU A 418 7.68 17.59 -5.73
CA LEU A 418 6.79 18.52 -5.01
C LEU A 418 7.07 18.57 -3.50
N ALA A 419 7.50 17.47 -2.88
CA ALA A 419 7.99 17.50 -1.49
C ALA A 419 9.23 18.41 -1.33
N ASN A 420 10.15 18.39 -2.30
CA ASN A 420 11.32 19.26 -2.29
C ASN A 420 10.98 20.73 -2.63
N VAL A 421 9.97 20.99 -3.45
CA VAL A 421 9.42 22.34 -3.69
C VAL A 421 8.74 22.88 -2.43
N SER A 422 7.89 22.09 -1.78
CA SER A 422 7.26 22.44 -0.49
C SER A 422 8.32 22.81 0.56
N GLN A 423 9.37 22.01 0.65
CA GLN A 423 10.47 22.26 1.57
C GLN A 423 11.31 23.49 1.21
N ALA A 424 11.42 23.86 -0.08
CA ALA A 424 12.05 25.11 -0.51
C ALA A 424 11.21 26.36 -0.15
N ILE A 425 9.87 26.24 -0.12
CA ILE A 425 9.00 27.30 0.42
C ILE A 425 9.26 27.49 1.92
N GLU A 426 9.40 26.38 2.68
CA GLU A 426 9.77 26.42 4.10
C GLU A 426 11.19 26.98 4.34
N ASP A 427 12.12 26.80 3.39
CA ASP A 427 13.45 27.45 3.41
C ASP A 427 13.38 28.99 3.18
N GLY A 428 12.20 29.54 2.85
CA GLY A 428 11.99 30.96 2.57
C GLY A 428 12.17 31.39 1.11
N VAL A 429 12.08 30.46 0.15
CA VAL A 429 12.09 30.78 -1.29
C VAL A 429 10.69 31.20 -1.75
N ASP A 430 10.59 32.30 -2.50
CA ASP A 430 9.31 32.84 -2.96
C ASP A 430 8.75 32.13 -4.20
N ILE A 431 8.29 30.89 -4.03
CA ILE A 431 7.74 30.06 -5.11
C ILE A 431 6.23 30.30 -5.25
N LYS A 432 5.81 30.77 -6.42
CA LYS A 432 4.42 31.17 -6.73
C LYS A 432 3.60 30.07 -7.39
N GLY A 433 4.23 29.11 -8.06
CA GLY A 433 3.50 28.03 -8.72
C GLY A 433 4.36 26.95 -9.33
N TYR A 434 3.70 25.89 -9.78
CA TYR A 434 4.28 24.68 -10.33
C TYR A 434 3.46 24.19 -11.52
N PHE A 435 4.15 23.90 -12.63
CA PHE A 435 3.58 23.41 -13.88
C PHE A 435 4.14 22.03 -14.21
N ALA A 436 3.27 21.03 -14.27
CA ALA A 436 3.65 19.69 -14.68
C ALA A 436 3.95 19.65 -16.19
N TRP A 437 5.10 19.10 -16.54
CA TRP A 437 5.48 18.78 -17.92
C TRP A 437 5.17 17.30 -18.21
N SER A 438 4.28 16.97 -19.13
CA SER A 438 3.41 17.82 -19.96
C SER A 438 1.94 17.40 -19.86
N LEU A 439 1.01 18.17 -20.42
CA LEU A 439 -0.41 17.78 -20.41
C LEU A 439 -0.65 16.48 -21.20
N LEU A 440 -0.12 16.41 -22.43
CA LEU A 440 -0.41 15.38 -23.43
C LEU A 440 0.90 14.72 -23.88
N ASP A 441 0.86 13.41 -24.13
CA ASP A 441 1.91 12.71 -24.85
C ASP A 441 2.00 13.22 -26.28
N ASN A 442 3.10 13.90 -26.58
CA ASN A 442 3.24 14.80 -27.72
C ASN A 442 4.46 14.41 -28.58
N PHE A 443 4.81 15.23 -29.56
CA PHE A 443 6.02 15.05 -30.37
C PHE A 443 7.26 15.58 -29.62
N GLU A 444 8.09 14.71 -29.07
CA GLU A 444 9.22 15.07 -28.19
C GLU A 444 10.49 15.41 -28.98
N TRP A 445 10.37 16.41 -29.86
CA TRP A 445 11.48 17.00 -30.64
C TRP A 445 12.26 15.94 -31.44
N ALA A 446 13.58 15.86 -31.26
CA ALA A 446 14.43 14.89 -31.95
C ALA A 446 14.15 13.41 -31.58
N GLN A 447 13.39 13.15 -30.50
CA GLN A 447 12.98 11.81 -30.11
C GLN A 447 11.70 11.33 -30.83
N GLY A 448 11.02 12.21 -31.57
CA GLY A 448 9.78 11.88 -32.26
C GLY A 448 8.67 11.47 -31.29
N TYR A 449 8.01 10.35 -31.57
CA TYR A 449 6.98 9.77 -30.71
C TYR A 449 7.52 8.60 -29.85
N THR A 450 8.83 8.49 -29.61
CA THR A 450 9.41 7.41 -28.77
C THR A 450 9.40 7.72 -27.27
N LYS A 451 9.32 8.99 -26.89
CA LYS A 451 9.27 9.43 -25.48
C LYS A 451 7.91 10.02 -25.15
N ARG A 452 7.52 9.90 -23.88
CA ARG A 452 6.18 10.22 -23.38
C ARG A 452 6.28 11.01 -22.08
N PHE A 453 6.09 12.33 -22.08
CA PHE A 453 6.04 13.15 -20.85
C PHE A 453 4.63 13.43 -20.33
N GLY A 454 3.59 13.11 -21.10
CA GLY A 454 2.22 13.52 -20.83
C GLY A 454 1.62 12.88 -19.59
N LEU A 455 0.86 13.67 -18.82
CA LEU A 455 -0.10 13.16 -17.83
C LEU A 455 -1.23 12.35 -18.50
N VAL A 456 -1.48 12.60 -19.78
CA VAL A 456 -2.55 11.99 -20.58
C VAL A 456 -1.92 11.35 -21.81
N TYR A 457 -2.19 10.06 -21.98
CA TYR A 457 -1.80 9.30 -23.17
C TYR A 457 -2.64 9.73 -24.38
N VAL A 458 -1.99 9.85 -25.53
CA VAL A 458 -2.63 10.14 -26.82
C VAL A 458 -2.52 8.89 -27.69
N ASP A 459 -3.66 8.27 -28.02
CA ASP A 459 -3.67 7.06 -28.83
C ASP A 459 -3.58 7.41 -30.33
N TYR A 460 -2.35 7.48 -30.82
CA TYR A 460 -2.02 7.70 -32.24
C TYR A 460 -2.58 6.62 -33.18
N LYS A 461 -2.92 5.41 -32.67
CA LYS A 461 -3.49 4.30 -33.46
C LYS A 461 -5.02 4.40 -33.53
N ASN A 462 -5.66 5.07 -32.57
CA ASN A 462 -7.11 5.22 -32.45
C ASN A 462 -7.54 6.70 -32.41
N GLY A 463 -7.28 7.42 -33.52
CA GLY A 463 -7.82 8.76 -33.75
C GLY A 463 -7.37 9.82 -32.75
N LEU A 464 -6.14 9.72 -32.22
CA LEU A 464 -5.55 10.65 -31.24
C LEU A 464 -6.43 10.81 -29.98
N THR A 465 -7.12 9.75 -29.54
CA THR A 465 -7.97 9.80 -28.34
C THR A 465 -7.15 10.07 -27.07
N ARG A 466 -7.66 10.91 -26.17
CA ARG A 466 -7.01 11.31 -24.91
C ARG A 466 -7.42 10.37 -23.78
N HIS A 467 -6.44 9.77 -23.09
CA HIS A 467 -6.66 8.85 -21.97
C HIS A 467 -5.82 9.28 -20.76
N PRO A 468 -6.43 9.77 -19.66
CA PRO A 468 -5.67 10.18 -18.48
C PRO A 468 -4.91 9.00 -17.87
N LYS A 469 -3.62 9.19 -17.57
CA LYS A 469 -2.76 8.20 -16.90
C LYS A 469 -2.91 8.27 -15.38
N SER A 470 -2.29 7.33 -14.66
CA SER A 470 -2.20 7.32 -13.18
C SER A 470 -1.74 8.67 -12.58
N SER A 471 -0.85 9.42 -13.24
CA SER A 471 -0.38 10.74 -12.81
C SER A 471 -1.40 11.86 -12.99
N ALA A 472 -2.21 11.83 -14.06
CA ALA A 472 -3.35 12.73 -14.21
C ALA A 472 -4.38 12.52 -13.09
N TYR A 473 -4.77 11.27 -12.82
CA TYR A 473 -5.68 10.96 -11.72
C TYR A 473 -5.10 11.31 -10.34
N TRP A 474 -3.79 11.15 -10.16
CA TRP A 474 -3.11 11.59 -8.93
C TRP A 474 -3.19 13.11 -8.76
N PHE A 475 -2.86 13.90 -9.80
CA PHE A 475 -3.01 15.36 -9.75
C PHE A 475 -4.47 15.77 -9.53
N MET A 476 -5.44 15.11 -10.16
CA MET A 476 -6.86 15.37 -9.95
C MET A 476 -7.27 15.19 -8.48
N LYS A 477 -6.90 14.07 -7.83
CA LYS A 477 -7.17 13.88 -6.39
C LYS A 477 -6.38 14.88 -5.53
N PHE A 478 -5.12 15.16 -5.87
CA PHE A 478 -4.29 16.11 -5.14
C PHE A 478 -4.88 17.52 -5.16
N LEU A 479 -5.36 18.00 -6.31
CA LEU A 479 -5.86 19.37 -6.50
C LEU A 479 -7.31 19.57 -6.03
N LYS A 480 -8.22 18.61 -6.30
CA LYS A 480 -9.65 18.74 -5.95
C LYS A 480 -10.02 18.18 -4.57
N GLY A 481 -9.20 17.30 -4.00
CA GLY A 481 -9.58 16.54 -2.81
C GLY A 481 -10.78 15.62 -3.04
N ASP A 482 -11.35 15.09 -1.96
CA ASP A 482 -12.36 14.03 -2.01
C ASP A 482 -13.83 14.53 -2.06
N GLU A 483 -14.07 15.81 -2.34
CA GLU A 483 -15.44 16.39 -2.26
C GLU A 483 -16.18 16.48 -3.61
N GLU A 484 -15.49 16.61 -4.75
CA GLU A 484 -16.12 16.75 -6.09
C GLU A 484 -16.20 15.47 -6.92
N ASN A 485 -15.55 14.38 -6.52
CA ASN A 485 -15.49 13.11 -7.29
C ASN A 485 -16.82 12.34 -7.44
N LYS A 486 -17.95 12.93 -7.04
CA LYS A 486 -19.30 12.35 -7.22
C LYS A 486 -19.86 12.48 -8.65
N VAL A 487 -19.28 13.34 -9.50
CA VAL A 487 -19.91 13.72 -10.79
C VAL A 487 -19.45 12.89 -11.99
N PHE A 488 -18.27 12.26 -11.95
CA PHE A 488 -17.70 11.53 -13.10
C PHE A 488 -18.06 10.03 -13.17
N LYS A 489 -19.01 9.55 -12.35
CA LYS A 489 -19.54 8.17 -12.42
C LYS A 489 -20.87 8.11 -13.16
N SER A 490 -20.87 8.40 -14.47
CA SER A 490 -21.98 8.04 -15.37
C SER A 490 -21.54 7.91 -16.84
N ASP A 491 -21.59 6.67 -17.33
CA ASP A 491 -21.66 6.18 -18.71
C ASP A 491 -20.73 6.68 -19.83
N PRO A 492 -20.17 5.70 -20.58
CA PRO A 492 -19.99 5.76 -22.02
C PRO A 492 -21.02 4.85 -22.73
N ASP A 493 -22.21 5.36 -23.08
CA ASP A 493 -23.14 4.68 -24.02
C ASP A 493 -23.22 5.47 -25.35
N PRO A 494 -22.83 4.89 -26.49
CA PRO A 494 -22.70 5.65 -27.74
C PRO A 494 -24.03 5.77 -28.49
N LYS A 495 -24.74 6.90 -28.33
CA LYS A 495 -25.74 7.40 -29.30
C LYS A 495 -26.06 8.89 -29.13
N ILE A 496 -25.53 9.71 -30.05
CA ILE A 496 -26.19 10.96 -30.46
C ILE A 496 -26.33 10.93 -31.98
N SER A 497 -27.52 10.57 -32.46
CA SER A 497 -27.98 10.89 -33.82
C SER A 497 -29.36 11.54 -33.71
N GLY A 498 -29.42 12.82 -34.10
CA GLY A 498 -30.60 13.65 -33.91
C GLY A 498 -31.75 13.29 -34.85
N SER A 499 -32.97 13.30 -34.33
CA SER A 499 -34.19 13.09 -35.11
C SER A 499 -34.56 14.33 -35.94
N LEU A 500 -34.66 14.19 -37.25
CA LEU A 500 -35.38 15.11 -38.14
C LEU A 500 -36.35 14.30 -39.00
N GLY A 501 -37.60 14.24 -38.57
CA GLY A 501 -38.61 13.39 -39.20
C GLY A 501 -39.24 14.03 -40.45
N SER A 502 -39.38 13.26 -41.52
CA SER A 502 -40.41 13.53 -42.54
C SER A 502 -40.90 12.27 -43.26
N ARG A 503 -42.25 12.16 -43.33
CA ARG A 503 -43.07 11.49 -44.37
C ARG A 503 -42.96 9.96 -44.62
N ILE A 504 -43.88 9.24 -43.97
CA ILE A 504 -44.86 8.29 -44.55
C ILE A 504 -44.59 7.74 -45.98
N LEU A 505 -44.39 6.42 -46.12
CA LEU A 505 -45.30 5.46 -46.81
C LEU A 505 -44.74 4.01 -46.76
N PRO A 506 -45.57 2.94 -46.79
CA PRO A 506 -45.14 1.56 -46.54
C PRO A 506 -45.17 0.64 -47.77
N ALA A 507 -44.40 -0.46 -47.76
CA ALA A 507 -44.65 -1.63 -48.62
C ALA A 507 -44.08 -2.93 -48.03
N THR A 508 -44.97 -3.94 -47.90
CA THR A 508 -44.83 -5.39 -48.19
C THR A 508 -43.51 -6.15 -47.97
N GLN A 509 -43.43 -7.46 -47.69
CA GLN A 509 -44.28 -8.63 -47.33
C GLN A 509 -43.47 -9.86 -47.82
N ARG A 510 -43.55 -11.04 -47.15
CA ARG A 510 -43.13 -12.38 -47.66
C ARG A 510 -41.60 -12.68 -47.77
N SER A 511 -41.10 -13.91 -47.64
CA SER A 511 -41.67 -15.17 -47.09
C SER A 511 -40.67 -16.34 -47.01
N SER A 512 -40.72 -17.10 -45.90
CA SER A 512 -40.70 -18.60 -45.86
C SER A 512 -39.34 -19.35 -46.05
N PRO A 513 -39.26 -20.70 -45.88
CA PRO A 513 -38.69 -21.29 -44.64
C PRO A 513 -37.91 -22.64 -44.84
N SER A 514 -37.83 -23.48 -43.79
CA SER A 514 -37.49 -24.95 -43.79
C SER A 514 -36.01 -25.32 -44.06
N ASP A 515 -35.39 -26.37 -43.50
CA ASP A 515 -35.82 -27.54 -42.70
C ASP A 515 -34.77 -27.86 -41.59
N ASN A 516 -35.06 -28.39 -40.39
CA ASN A 516 -35.38 -29.80 -40.01
C ASN A 516 -34.31 -30.83 -40.44
N LEU A 517 -33.93 -31.89 -39.70
CA LEU A 517 -34.34 -32.48 -38.41
C LEU A 517 -33.30 -33.55 -38.01
N LEU A 518 -33.08 -33.85 -36.71
CA LEU A 518 -33.22 -35.21 -36.10
C LEU A 518 -32.73 -35.31 -34.64
N LEU A 519 -33.30 -36.26 -33.90
CA LEU A 519 -33.16 -36.45 -32.44
C LEU A 519 -32.21 -37.60 -32.08
N HIS A 520 -31.80 -37.67 -30.80
CA HIS A 520 -32.06 -38.88 -30.00
C HIS A 520 -32.35 -38.59 -28.51
N ARG A 521 -33.17 -39.45 -27.88
CA ARG A 521 -33.74 -39.34 -26.51
C ARG A 521 -33.14 -40.35 -25.53
N THR A 522 -33.13 -40.01 -24.23
CA THR A 522 -33.77 -40.74 -23.07
C THR A 522 -33.64 -39.86 -21.81
N MET A 523 -34.68 -39.38 -21.10
CA MET A 523 -35.72 -40.05 -20.27
C MET A 523 -35.18 -40.69 -18.98
N SER A 524 -35.73 -40.50 -17.77
CA SER A 524 -36.90 -39.70 -17.31
C SER A 524 -37.10 -39.75 -15.77
N SER A 525 -38.08 -38.97 -15.26
CA SER A 525 -38.88 -39.21 -14.03
C SER A 525 -38.30 -38.73 -12.67
N ASN A 526 -39.08 -38.24 -11.67
CA ASN A 526 -40.52 -37.87 -11.64
C ASN A 526 -40.92 -37.05 -10.39
N TYR A 527 -41.95 -36.19 -10.55
CA TYR A 527 -42.92 -35.65 -9.56
C TYR A 527 -42.51 -35.10 -8.18
N LEU A 528 -43.06 -33.93 -7.82
CA LEU A 528 -43.78 -33.72 -6.54
C LEU A 528 -44.81 -32.57 -6.63
N ARG A 529 -45.71 -32.46 -5.64
CA ARG A 529 -46.93 -31.60 -5.62
C ARG A 529 -46.81 -30.40 -4.66
N HIS A 530 -47.65 -29.38 -4.85
CA HIS A 530 -47.93 -28.30 -3.89
C HIS A 530 -48.35 -28.79 -2.49
N VAL A 531 -48.07 -28.02 -1.42
CA VAL A 531 -48.97 -27.01 -0.81
C VAL A 531 -48.22 -26.23 0.30
N GLU A 532 -48.69 -25.01 0.59
CA GLU A 532 -48.12 -23.98 1.48
C GLU A 532 -48.28 -24.26 2.99
N SER A 533 -47.42 -23.66 3.86
CA SER A 533 -47.86 -22.60 4.79
C SER A 533 -46.78 -22.14 5.79
N MET A 534 -46.79 -20.82 6.06
CA MET A 534 -46.45 -20.07 7.28
C MET A 534 -45.44 -18.94 7.08
N SER A 535 -45.65 -17.86 7.83
CA SER A 535 -45.42 -16.50 7.34
C SER A 535 -44.97 -15.52 8.43
N GLN A 536 -44.29 -14.46 7.97
CA GLN A 536 -43.90 -13.22 8.66
C GLN A 536 -42.66 -13.28 9.58
N LEU A 537 -41.61 -12.62 9.07
CA LEU A 537 -40.52 -11.98 9.84
C LEU A 537 -40.60 -10.44 9.56
N PRO A 538 -39.89 -9.59 10.32
CA PRO A 538 -39.93 -8.14 10.15
C PRO A 538 -39.48 -7.67 8.76
N SER A 539 -39.94 -6.48 8.36
CA SER A 539 -39.75 -5.90 7.03
C SER A 539 -38.27 -5.71 6.64
N GLY A 540 -37.80 -6.47 5.66
CA GLY A 540 -36.49 -6.28 5.03
C GLY A 540 -36.09 -7.43 4.11
N ALA A 541 -36.18 -8.68 4.59
CA ALA A 541 -35.74 -9.85 3.84
C ALA A 541 -36.75 -10.34 2.80
N GLY A 542 -36.27 -10.62 1.59
CA GLY A 542 -37.05 -11.20 0.49
C GLY A 542 -37.45 -12.67 0.73
N LYS A 543 -38.39 -13.18 -0.08
CA LYS A 543 -38.85 -14.58 -0.01
C LYS A 543 -37.80 -15.53 -0.61
N ILE A 544 -37.19 -16.37 0.22
CA ILE A 544 -36.35 -17.49 -0.23
C ILE A 544 -37.25 -18.71 -0.53
N SER A 545 -37.12 -19.30 -1.72
CA SER A 545 -37.88 -20.49 -2.16
C SER A 545 -36.97 -21.71 -2.36
N GLN A 546 -37.45 -22.91 -2.00
CA GLN A 546 -36.64 -24.13 -1.98
C GLN A 546 -36.41 -24.78 -3.37
N LEU A 547 -35.13 -25.03 -3.66
CA LEU A 547 -34.52 -26.23 -4.26
C LEU A 547 -34.97 -26.76 -5.65
N ASN A 548 -34.00 -26.78 -6.55
CA ASN A 548 -33.54 -28.00 -7.22
C ASN A 548 -32.00 -27.94 -7.38
N ALA A 549 -31.30 -29.06 -7.16
CA ALA A 549 -29.83 -29.11 -7.20
C ALA A 549 -29.31 -30.01 -8.32
N VAL A 550 -28.49 -29.46 -9.22
CA VAL A 550 -27.49 -30.18 -10.04
C VAL A 550 -26.29 -29.25 -10.25
N VAL A 551 -25.08 -29.77 -10.05
CA VAL A 551 -23.79 -29.06 -10.19
C VAL A 551 -23.34 -29.05 -11.66
N LEU A 552 -22.82 -27.91 -12.15
CA LEU A 552 -21.58 -27.78 -12.94
C LEU A 552 -21.40 -26.35 -13.47
N GLY A 553 -20.29 -25.70 -13.09
CA GLY A 553 -19.86 -24.38 -13.61
C GLY A 553 -20.19 -23.21 -12.69
N GLU A 554 -19.33 -22.94 -11.72
CA GLU A 554 -19.47 -21.79 -10.82
C GLU A 554 -18.88 -20.52 -11.47
N SER A 555 -19.73 -19.53 -11.73
CA SER A 555 -19.36 -18.12 -11.68
C SER A 555 -19.33 -17.66 -10.21
N LEU A 556 -18.91 -16.40 -9.96
CA LEU A 556 -19.26 -15.71 -8.71
C LEU A 556 -20.71 -15.99 -8.32
N ALA A 557 -20.92 -16.20 -7.02
CA ALA A 557 -22.21 -16.54 -6.42
C ALA A 557 -23.33 -15.64 -6.97
N SER A 558 -24.09 -16.17 -7.92
CA SER A 558 -25.35 -15.59 -8.32
C SER A 558 -26.28 -15.65 -7.12
N GLU A 559 -26.89 -14.52 -6.78
CA GLU A 559 -27.77 -14.39 -5.62
C GLU A 559 -28.80 -15.53 -5.56
N ASP A 560 -29.05 -16.02 -4.33
CA ASP A 560 -30.12 -16.96 -3.89
C ASP A 560 -29.80 -18.47 -3.69
N ASN A 561 -28.64 -19.03 -4.06
CA ASN A 561 -28.44 -20.51 -4.08
C ASN A 561 -27.41 -21.16 -3.10
N ASP A 562 -26.75 -20.43 -2.20
CA ASP A 562 -25.49 -20.89 -1.56
C ASP A 562 -25.45 -20.98 0.00
N LEU A 563 -26.61 -21.06 0.67
CA LEU A 563 -26.69 -21.11 2.14
C LEU A 563 -26.55 -22.53 2.73
N ILE A 564 -25.61 -22.71 3.68
CA ILE A 564 -25.47 -23.95 4.46
C ILE A 564 -26.23 -23.84 5.77
N PHE A 565 -27.36 -24.53 5.88
CA PHE A 565 -28.15 -24.55 7.10
C PHE A 565 -27.57 -25.55 8.12
N PRO A 566 -27.52 -25.22 9.43
CA PRO A 566 -27.26 -26.22 10.45
C PRO A 566 -28.34 -27.31 10.41
N SER A 567 -27.95 -28.55 10.69
CA SER A 567 -28.91 -29.66 10.70
C SER A 567 -29.91 -29.47 11.84
N LYS A 568 -31.17 -29.89 11.65
CA LYS A 568 -32.20 -29.81 12.70
C LYS A 568 -31.79 -30.55 13.98
N GLU A 569 -31.00 -31.62 13.85
CA GLU A 569 -30.42 -32.37 14.96
C GLU A 569 -29.38 -31.53 15.72
N PHE A 570 -28.47 -30.84 15.01
CA PHE A 570 -27.49 -29.95 15.62
C PHE A 570 -28.17 -28.76 16.30
N SER A 571 -29.02 -28.00 15.59
CA SER A 571 -29.70 -26.83 16.15
C SER A 571 -30.58 -27.19 17.36
N GLY A 572 -31.22 -28.37 17.36
CA GLY A 572 -32.01 -28.86 18.49
C GLY A 572 -31.20 -29.20 19.75
N GLN A 573 -29.87 -29.26 19.65
CA GLN A 573 -28.94 -29.54 20.76
C GLN A 573 -28.01 -28.36 21.07
N ALA A 574 -28.03 -27.30 20.25
CA ALA A 574 -27.14 -26.14 20.39
C ALA A 574 -27.56 -25.23 21.55
N LEU A 575 -26.57 -24.60 22.20
CA LEU A 575 -26.76 -23.61 23.27
C LEU A 575 -27.58 -22.42 22.77
N ILE A 576 -27.30 -21.97 21.54
CA ILE A 576 -28.14 -21.04 20.78
C ILE A 576 -28.72 -21.78 19.59
N SER A 577 -30.01 -22.05 19.66
CA SER A 577 -30.74 -22.99 18.79
C SER A 577 -31.49 -22.33 17.62
N SER A 578 -31.54 -20.99 17.60
CA SER A 578 -32.33 -20.21 16.64
C SER A 578 -31.81 -18.78 16.45
N PRO A 579 -32.13 -18.12 15.31
CA PRO A 579 -31.87 -16.70 15.10
C PRO A 579 -32.50 -15.82 16.17
N GLN A 580 -33.70 -16.16 16.63
CA GLN A 580 -34.46 -15.40 17.62
C GLN A 580 -33.73 -15.36 18.97
N GLN A 581 -33.28 -16.51 19.47
CA GLN A 581 -32.52 -16.60 20.72
C GLN A 581 -31.20 -15.81 20.64
N TYR A 582 -30.51 -15.85 19.48
CA TYR A 582 -29.35 -14.99 19.24
C TYR A 582 -29.72 -13.50 19.32
N MET A 583 -30.75 -13.06 18.59
CA MET A 583 -31.16 -11.66 18.53
C MET A 583 -31.59 -11.13 19.91
N GLU A 584 -32.28 -11.93 20.73
CA GLU A 584 -32.66 -11.58 22.10
C GLU A 584 -31.43 -11.39 23.01
N MET A 585 -30.47 -12.31 22.94
CA MET A 585 -29.24 -12.22 23.75
C MET A 585 -28.31 -11.10 23.28
N HIS A 586 -28.14 -10.92 21.97
CA HIS A 586 -27.36 -9.81 21.41
C HIS A 586 -27.99 -8.47 21.77
N LYS A 587 -29.31 -8.31 21.56
CA LYS A 587 -30.06 -7.13 21.97
C LYS A 587 -29.90 -6.84 23.47
N ARG A 588 -30.03 -7.84 24.35
CA ARG A 588 -29.80 -7.65 25.79
C ARG A 588 -28.37 -7.18 26.08
N SER A 589 -27.37 -7.76 25.42
CA SER A 589 -25.97 -7.36 25.61
C SER A 589 -25.65 -5.93 25.14
N MET A 590 -26.51 -5.34 24.30
CA MET A 590 -26.41 -3.95 23.82
C MET A 590 -27.27 -2.97 24.64
N ASP A 591 -28.49 -3.35 25.02
CA ASP A 591 -29.43 -2.50 25.76
C ASP A 591 -29.11 -2.46 27.28
N ASP A 592 -28.58 -3.55 27.84
CA ASP A 592 -28.16 -3.73 29.23
C ASP A 592 -26.81 -4.48 29.31
N PRO A 593 -25.70 -3.87 28.85
CA PRO A 593 -24.37 -4.49 28.91
C PRO A 593 -23.94 -4.78 30.36
N ALA A 594 -24.29 -3.91 31.30
CA ALA A 594 -23.93 -4.05 32.71
C ALA A 594 -24.57 -5.29 33.34
N GLY A 595 -25.89 -5.48 33.19
CA GLY A 595 -26.60 -6.64 33.71
C GLY A 595 -26.27 -7.93 32.93
N PHE A 596 -26.21 -7.87 31.59
CA PHE A 596 -25.86 -9.03 30.76
C PHE A 596 -24.50 -9.63 31.14
N TRP A 597 -23.46 -8.79 31.23
CA TRP A 597 -22.13 -9.26 31.59
C TRP A 597 -21.99 -9.61 33.08
N SER A 598 -22.77 -8.97 33.96
CA SER A 598 -22.78 -9.31 35.39
C SER A 598 -23.40 -10.69 35.69
N ASP A 599 -24.44 -11.08 34.95
CA ASP A 599 -25.04 -12.42 35.05
C ASP A 599 -24.01 -13.49 34.68
N ILE A 600 -23.37 -13.36 33.51
CA ILE A 600 -22.36 -14.30 33.03
C ILE A 600 -21.15 -14.32 33.97
N ALA A 601 -20.64 -13.17 34.39
CA ALA A 601 -19.51 -13.07 35.30
C ALA A 601 -19.82 -13.70 36.68
N SER A 602 -21.08 -13.79 37.07
CA SER A 602 -21.53 -14.44 38.31
C SER A 602 -21.50 -15.98 38.24
N GLU A 603 -21.33 -16.60 37.07
CA GLU A 603 -21.04 -18.06 36.93
C GLU A 603 -19.59 -18.41 37.33
N PHE A 604 -18.73 -17.41 37.53
CA PHE A 604 -17.30 -17.56 37.85
C PHE A 604 -17.01 -17.25 39.32
N TYR A 605 -15.89 -17.75 39.82
CA TYR A 605 -15.46 -17.46 41.18
C TYR A 605 -14.84 -16.07 41.27
N TRP A 606 -15.40 -15.26 42.17
CA TRP A 606 -14.90 -13.96 42.58
C TRP A 606 -14.83 -13.94 44.09
N LYS A 607 -13.64 -13.70 44.64
CA LYS A 607 -13.44 -13.51 46.09
C LYS A 607 -14.18 -12.28 46.59
N GLN A 608 -14.29 -11.27 45.73
CA GLN A 608 -15.14 -10.10 45.89
C GLN A 608 -15.73 -9.76 44.53
N LYS A 609 -17.05 -9.56 44.42
CA LYS A 609 -17.65 -9.05 43.17
C LYS A 609 -17.34 -7.56 43.00
N TRP A 610 -17.43 -7.09 41.77
CA TRP A 610 -17.38 -5.67 41.42
C TRP A 610 -18.54 -4.90 42.06
N GLY A 611 -18.40 -3.56 42.12
CA GLY A 611 -19.47 -2.67 42.60
C GLY A 611 -20.53 -2.37 41.54
N ASP A 612 -21.44 -1.44 41.83
CA ASP A 612 -22.55 -1.08 40.94
C ASP A 612 -22.09 -0.62 39.54
N GLN A 613 -20.89 -0.03 39.43
CA GLN A 613 -20.29 0.35 38.16
C GLN A 613 -19.56 -0.85 37.53
N VAL A 614 -20.30 -1.61 36.72
CA VAL A 614 -19.79 -2.81 36.03
C VAL A 614 -18.71 -2.49 35.00
N PHE A 615 -18.81 -1.34 34.31
CA PHE A 615 -17.81 -0.88 33.34
C PHE A 615 -17.70 0.65 33.28
N SER A 616 -16.59 1.12 32.74
CA SER A 616 -16.34 2.53 32.45
C SER A 616 -15.49 2.64 31.18
N GLU A 617 -15.83 3.59 30.30
CA GLU A 617 -15.12 3.77 29.03
C GLU A 617 -14.98 5.24 28.60
N ASN A 618 -13.87 5.53 27.93
CA ASN A 618 -13.72 6.64 27.00
C ASN A 618 -12.97 6.14 25.77
N LEU A 619 -13.64 6.05 24.62
CA LEU A 619 -13.04 5.70 23.32
C LEU A 619 -12.77 6.92 22.43
N ASP A 620 -12.92 8.13 22.98
CA ASP A 620 -12.78 9.38 22.24
C ASP A 620 -11.62 10.22 22.79
N VAL A 621 -10.52 10.25 22.05
CA VAL A 621 -9.31 11.05 22.33
C VAL A 621 -9.61 12.55 22.52
N ARG A 622 -10.75 13.05 22.02
CA ARG A 622 -11.17 14.45 22.18
C ARG A 622 -11.76 14.74 23.56
N LYS A 623 -12.16 13.72 24.31
CA LYS A 623 -12.81 13.82 25.64
C LYS A 623 -11.82 13.61 26.80
N GLY A 624 -10.59 13.21 26.50
CA GLY A 624 -9.55 12.88 27.47
C GLY A 624 -8.78 11.63 27.03
N PRO A 625 -7.87 11.11 27.87
CA PRO A 625 -7.15 9.87 27.60
C PRO A 625 -8.11 8.70 27.39
N ILE A 626 -7.71 7.74 26.56
CA ILE A 626 -8.50 6.53 26.32
C ILE A 626 -8.48 5.67 27.59
N SER A 627 -9.66 5.26 28.06
CA SER A 627 -9.78 4.37 29.23
C SER A 627 -10.84 3.30 28.97
N ILE A 628 -10.55 2.09 29.40
CA ILE A 628 -11.46 0.94 29.33
C ILE A 628 -11.29 0.18 30.64
N GLU A 629 -12.38 -0.01 31.39
CA GLU A 629 -12.38 -0.74 32.65
C GLU A 629 -13.66 -1.60 32.75
N TRP A 630 -13.54 -2.87 33.14
CA TRP A 630 -14.62 -3.84 33.30
C TRP A 630 -14.41 -4.64 34.59
N PHE A 631 -15.46 -4.73 35.40
CA PHE A 631 -15.49 -5.41 36.70
C PHE A 631 -14.46 -4.90 37.73
N LYS A 632 -13.98 -3.67 37.58
CA LYS A 632 -13.00 -3.02 38.47
C LYS A 632 -13.47 -3.05 39.94
N GLY A 633 -12.54 -3.33 40.86
CA GLY A 633 -12.86 -3.60 42.26
C GLY A 633 -13.38 -5.01 42.53
N GLY A 634 -13.67 -5.79 41.49
CA GLY A 634 -13.89 -7.23 41.59
C GLY A 634 -12.56 -7.95 41.74
N ILE A 635 -12.44 -8.80 42.77
CA ILE A 635 -11.22 -9.53 43.10
C ILE A 635 -11.37 -11.00 42.72
N THR A 636 -10.47 -11.51 41.88
CA THR A 636 -10.51 -12.88 41.35
C THR A 636 -9.09 -13.45 41.12
N ASN A 637 -9.01 -14.64 40.54
CA ASN A 637 -7.81 -15.18 39.93
C ASN A 637 -8.24 -16.08 38.75
N ILE A 638 -7.66 -15.88 37.56
CA ILE A 638 -8.04 -16.64 36.36
C ILE A 638 -7.54 -18.10 36.43
N CYS A 639 -6.37 -18.36 37.01
CA CYS A 639 -5.87 -19.72 37.21
C CYS A 639 -6.78 -20.52 38.17
N TYR A 640 -7.28 -19.90 39.24
CA TYR A 640 -8.24 -20.52 40.14
C TYR A 640 -9.53 -20.94 39.41
N ASN A 641 -10.03 -20.09 38.51
CA ASN A 641 -11.19 -20.40 37.68
C ASN A 641 -10.91 -21.46 36.60
N CYS A 642 -9.68 -21.54 36.08
CA CYS A 642 -9.27 -22.58 35.15
C CYS A 642 -9.09 -23.96 35.82
N LEU A 643 -8.63 -24.02 37.06
CA LEU A 643 -8.16 -25.26 37.69
C LEU A 643 -8.92 -25.60 38.97
N ASP A 644 -8.65 -24.88 40.06
CA ASP A 644 -9.15 -25.16 41.41
C ASP A 644 -10.68 -25.29 41.43
N LYS A 645 -11.40 -24.31 40.86
CA LYS A 645 -12.87 -24.32 40.71
C LYS A 645 -13.37 -25.59 40.01
N ASN A 646 -12.66 -26.07 38.99
CA ASN A 646 -13.06 -27.26 38.23
C ASN A 646 -12.76 -28.56 39.02
N VAL A 647 -11.63 -28.61 39.73
CA VAL A 647 -11.30 -29.73 40.63
C VAL A 647 -12.34 -29.82 41.76
N GLU A 648 -12.65 -28.70 42.40
CA GLU A 648 -13.71 -28.57 43.42
C GLU A 648 -15.10 -28.94 42.90
N ALA A 649 -15.41 -28.62 41.64
CA ALA A 649 -16.63 -29.02 40.94
C ALA A 649 -16.66 -30.51 40.52
N GLY A 650 -15.66 -31.31 40.92
CA GLY A 650 -15.62 -32.76 40.67
C GLY A 650 -15.02 -33.16 39.33
N LEU A 651 -14.37 -32.24 38.60
CA LEU A 651 -13.65 -32.54 37.36
C LEU A 651 -12.19 -32.95 37.59
N GLY A 652 -11.76 -33.15 38.85
CA GLY A 652 -10.37 -33.44 39.20
C GLY A 652 -9.73 -34.61 38.45
N ASP A 653 -10.49 -35.69 38.23
CA ASP A 653 -10.04 -36.90 37.50
C ASP A 653 -10.24 -36.80 35.97
N LYS A 654 -10.91 -35.75 35.48
CA LYS A 654 -11.08 -35.52 34.04
C LYS A 654 -9.74 -35.10 33.45
N THR A 655 -9.37 -35.67 32.30
CA THR A 655 -8.22 -35.19 31.52
C THR A 655 -8.41 -33.71 31.16
N ALA A 656 -7.49 -32.86 31.60
CA ALA A 656 -7.41 -31.46 31.20
C ALA A 656 -6.64 -31.31 29.88
N ILE A 657 -5.48 -31.96 29.78
CA ILE A 657 -4.59 -31.91 28.62
C ILE A 657 -4.30 -33.33 28.12
N TYR A 658 -4.53 -33.58 26.83
CA TYR A 658 -3.79 -34.58 26.07
C TYR A 658 -2.60 -33.90 25.40
N TRP A 659 -1.41 -34.47 25.50
CA TRP A 659 -0.23 -34.00 24.79
C TRP A 659 0.23 -35.04 23.78
N GLU A 660 0.33 -34.63 22.52
CA GLU A 660 0.87 -35.43 21.44
C GLU A 660 2.25 -34.88 21.03
N GLY A 661 3.27 -35.72 21.11
CA GLY A 661 4.63 -35.38 20.71
C GLY A 661 4.83 -35.35 19.20
N ASN A 662 6.02 -34.93 18.79
CA ASN A 662 6.40 -34.94 17.37
C ASN A 662 6.47 -36.35 16.76
N GLU A 663 6.97 -37.33 17.52
CA GLU A 663 7.12 -38.72 17.08
C GLU A 663 5.83 -39.54 17.32
N LEU A 664 5.55 -40.52 16.45
CA LEU A 664 4.42 -41.43 16.64
C LEU A 664 4.57 -42.28 17.90
N GLY A 665 3.52 -42.33 18.73
CA GLY A 665 3.50 -43.10 19.97
C GLY A 665 4.25 -42.45 21.14
N VAL A 666 4.68 -41.20 20.98
CA VAL A 666 5.12 -40.34 22.09
C VAL A 666 3.97 -39.42 22.46
N ASP A 667 3.33 -39.70 23.58
CA ASP A 667 2.20 -38.95 24.11
C ASP A 667 2.16 -38.95 25.64
N ALA A 668 1.36 -38.05 26.19
CA ALA A 668 1.11 -37.92 27.62
C ALA A 668 -0.29 -37.35 27.87
N SER A 669 -0.74 -37.39 29.13
CA SER A 669 -1.97 -36.71 29.54
C SER A 669 -1.85 -36.19 30.97
N LEU A 670 -2.55 -35.10 31.26
CA LEU A 670 -2.72 -34.58 32.63
C LEU A 670 -4.20 -34.43 32.93
N THR A 671 -4.63 -34.96 34.07
CA THR A 671 -5.92 -34.62 34.70
C THR A 671 -5.92 -33.19 35.22
N TYR A 672 -7.10 -32.63 35.52
CA TYR A 672 -7.22 -31.32 36.17
C TYR A 672 -6.47 -31.27 37.51
N SER A 673 -6.49 -32.37 38.27
CA SER A 673 -5.72 -32.49 39.52
C SER A 673 -4.21 -32.44 39.28
N GLU A 674 -3.68 -33.23 38.33
CA GLU A 674 -2.23 -33.24 38.04
C GLU A 674 -1.75 -31.92 37.45
N LEU A 675 -2.55 -31.30 36.58
CA LEU A 675 -2.27 -29.97 36.02
C LEU A 675 -2.21 -28.90 37.12
N LEU A 676 -3.17 -28.90 38.06
CA LEU A 676 -3.15 -28.02 39.22
C LEU A 676 -1.90 -28.22 40.08
N GLN A 677 -1.48 -29.47 40.31
CA GLN A 677 -0.28 -29.79 41.08
C GLN A 677 0.98 -29.23 40.42
N GLN A 678 1.18 -29.45 39.12
CA GLN A 678 2.36 -28.93 38.40
C GLN A 678 2.37 -27.41 38.30
N VAL A 679 1.21 -26.79 38.09
CA VAL A 679 1.04 -25.32 38.14
C VAL A 679 1.39 -24.76 39.52
N CYS A 680 0.98 -25.43 40.61
CA CYS A 680 1.36 -25.05 41.96
C CYS A 680 2.87 -25.18 42.21
N GLN A 681 3.52 -26.23 41.71
CA GLN A 681 4.96 -26.42 41.85
C GLN A 681 5.76 -25.30 41.17
N LEU A 682 5.43 -24.96 39.91
CA LEU A 682 6.10 -23.86 39.23
C LEU A 682 5.77 -22.51 39.88
N ALA A 683 4.53 -22.27 40.30
CA ALA A 683 4.14 -21.04 41.00
C ALA A 683 4.95 -20.84 42.30
N ASN A 684 5.17 -21.92 43.08
CA ASN A 684 6.02 -21.90 44.26
C ASN A 684 7.49 -21.63 43.91
N TYR A 685 8.04 -22.26 42.87
CA TYR A 685 9.40 -21.99 42.38
C TYR A 685 9.60 -20.52 41.97
N LEU A 686 8.66 -19.95 41.20
CA LEU A 686 8.74 -18.55 40.76
C LEU A 686 8.72 -17.59 41.96
N LYS A 687 7.88 -17.85 42.98
CA LYS A 687 7.80 -17.05 44.21
C LYS A 687 9.09 -17.12 45.03
N ASP A 688 9.67 -18.32 45.20
CA ASP A 688 10.94 -18.53 45.91
C ASP A 688 12.10 -17.80 45.22
N ASN A 689 12.06 -17.76 43.88
CA ASN A 689 13.00 -17.02 43.03
C ASN A 689 12.64 -15.52 42.84
N GLY A 690 11.76 -14.98 43.71
CA GLY A 690 11.56 -13.54 43.84
C GLY A 690 10.62 -12.89 42.82
N VAL A 691 9.86 -13.68 42.05
CA VAL A 691 8.73 -13.20 41.23
C VAL A 691 7.55 -12.87 42.13
N LYS A 692 6.93 -11.71 41.90
CA LYS A 692 5.81 -11.15 42.65
C LYS A 692 4.72 -10.71 41.68
N LYS A 693 3.57 -10.35 42.24
CA LYS A 693 2.49 -9.67 41.50
C LYS A 693 3.02 -8.48 40.71
N GLY A 694 2.68 -8.41 39.43
CA GLY A 694 3.10 -7.34 38.50
C GLY A 694 4.49 -7.52 37.87
N ASP A 695 5.32 -8.45 38.32
CA ASP A 695 6.60 -8.73 37.66
C ASP A 695 6.40 -9.44 36.32
N ALA A 696 7.24 -9.12 35.33
CA ALA A 696 7.24 -9.82 34.05
C ALA A 696 8.00 -11.17 34.12
N VAL A 697 7.45 -12.19 33.45
CA VAL A 697 8.10 -13.50 33.21
C VAL A 697 8.02 -13.81 31.72
N VAL A 698 9.17 -13.99 31.05
CA VAL A 698 9.19 -14.35 29.62
C VAL A 698 9.09 -15.87 29.47
N ILE A 699 8.22 -16.33 28.58
CA ILE A 699 8.01 -17.74 28.28
C ILE A 699 8.38 -17.99 26.81
N TYR A 700 9.50 -18.66 26.58
CA TYR A 700 10.02 -19.06 25.26
C TYR A 700 10.01 -20.59 25.14
N LEU A 701 8.84 -21.19 25.39
CA LEU A 701 8.61 -22.63 25.32
C LEU A 701 7.92 -23.03 24.01
N PRO A 702 8.21 -24.22 23.46
CA PRO A 702 7.42 -24.83 22.40
C PRO A 702 6.12 -25.44 22.97
N MET A 703 5.29 -26.04 22.11
CA MET A 703 4.00 -26.67 22.46
C MET A 703 4.16 -27.98 23.26
N LEU A 704 4.75 -27.86 24.44
CA LEU A 704 4.80 -28.85 25.51
C LEU A 704 3.69 -28.57 26.53
N MET A 705 3.46 -29.47 27.48
CA MET A 705 2.51 -29.24 28.59
C MET A 705 2.98 -28.11 29.51
N GLU A 706 4.29 -27.92 29.62
CA GLU A 706 4.95 -26.90 30.41
C GLU A 706 4.60 -25.46 29.97
N LEU A 707 4.18 -25.26 28.71
CA LEU A 707 3.79 -23.95 28.19
C LEU A 707 2.48 -23.42 28.81
N PRO A 708 1.32 -24.12 28.73
CA PRO A 708 0.12 -23.72 29.46
C PRO A 708 0.32 -23.76 30.98
N ILE A 709 1.11 -24.71 31.52
CA ILE A 709 1.50 -24.73 32.95
C ILE A 709 2.18 -23.42 33.34
N ALA A 710 3.14 -22.94 32.54
CA ALA A 710 3.87 -21.71 32.82
C ALA A 710 2.99 -20.46 32.78
N MET A 711 2.07 -20.37 31.82
CA MET A 711 1.09 -19.28 31.73
C MET A 711 0.18 -19.26 32.97
N LEU A 712 -0.37 -20.42 33.34
CA LEU A 712 -1.25 -20.58 34.50
C LEU A 712 -0.51 -20.31 35.82
N ALA A 713 0.75 -20.75 35.96
CA ALA A 713 1.57 -20.50 37.15
C ALA A 713 1.87 -19.01 37.35
N CYS A 714 2.17 -18.28 36.28
CA CYS A 714 2.34 -16.82 36.35
C CYS A 714 1.03 -16.14 36.75
N ALA A 715 -0.08 -16.48 36.10
CA ALA A 715 -1.41 -15.97 36.42
C ALA A 715 -1.85 -16.31 37.86
N ARG A 716 -1.46 -17.49 38.39
CA ARG A 716 -1.74 -17.91 39.77
C ARG A 716 -1.12 -16.97 40.80
N ILE A 717 0.06 -16.40 40.51
CA ILE A 717 0.81 -15.53 41.43
C ILE A 717 0.70 -14.03 41.07
N GLY A 718 -0.19 -13.68 40.13
CA GLY A 718 -0.38 -12.31 39.65
C GLY A 718 0.80 -11.76 38.84
N ALA A 719 1.71 -12.61 38.37
CA ALA A 719 2.83 -12.21 37.51
C ALA A 719 2.37 -12.07 36.06
N VAL A 720 2.94 -11.09 35.36
CA VAL A 720 2.56 -10.73 33.99
C VAL A 720 3.39 -11.56 33.02
N HIS A 721 2.84 -12.67 32.51
CA HIS A 721 3.59 -13.48 31.58
C HIS A 721 3.70 -12.81 30.20
N SER A 722 4.83 -13.03 29.53
CA SER A 722 5.09 -12.57 28.16
C SER A 722 5.52 -13.78 27.33
N VAL A 723 4.56 -14.44 26.69
CA VAL A 723 4.88 -15.58 25.82
C VAL A 723 5.50 -15.06 24.53
N VAL A 724 6.68 -15.55 24.21
CA VAL A 724 7.40 -15.24 22.99
C VAL A 724 7.47 -16.52 22.18
N PHE A 725 6.84 -16.50 21.00
CA PHE A 725 6.77 -17.64 20.10
C PHE A 725 8.17 -18.27 19.87
N ALA A 726 8.31 -19.58 20.13
CA ALA A 726 9.56 -20.36 20.14
C ALA A 726 10.22 -20.55 18.74
N GLY A 727 9.90 -19.68 17.79
CA GLY A 727 10.61 -19.53 16.53
C GLY A 727 11.12 -18.12 16.24
N PHE A 728 11.00 -17.17 17.16
CA PHE A 728 11.66 -15.88 17.01
C PHE A 728 13.19 -16.00 17.11
N SER A 729 13.88 -15.07 16.45
CA SER A 729 15.34 -14.88 16.54
C SER A 729 15.78 -14.44 17.94
N ALA A 730 17.09 -14.52 18.20
CA ALA A 730 17.69 -13.98 19.41
C ALA A 730 17.43 -12.47 19.54
N ASP A 731 17.56 -11.70 18.45
CA ASP A 731 17.25 -10.27 18.41
C ASP A 731 15.78 -9.99 18.75
N SER A 732 14.84 -10.72 18.11
CA SER A 732 13.42 -10.57 18.39
C SER A 732 13.06 -10.91 19.85
N LEU A 733 13.75 -11.87 20.46
CA LEU A 733 13.59 -12.20 21.87
C LEU A 733 14.22 -11.12 22.78
N ALA A 734 15.44 -10.67 22.48
CA ALA A 734 16.17 -9.67 23.25
C ALA A 734 15.39 -8.34 23.34
N GLN A 735 14.83 -7.85 22.22
CA GLN A 735 14.02 -6.63 22.22
C GLN A 735 12.80 -6.71 23.16
N ARG A 736 12.20 -7.91 23.30
CA ARG A 736 11.07 -8.14 24.22
C ARG A 736 11.53 -8.23 25.67
N ILE A 737 12.68 -8.86 25.93
CA ILE A 737 13.32 -8.89 27.26
C ILE A 737 13.68 -7.47 27.72
N ILE A 738 14.24 -6.64 26.84
CA ILE A 738 14.62 -5.24 27.14
C ILE A 738 13.39 -4.39 27.51
N ASP A 739 12.27 -4.61 26.83
CA ASP A 739 11.03 -3.85 27.03
C ASP A 739 10.29 -4.24 28.32
N CYS A 740 9.97 -5.54 28.53
CA CYS A 740 9.26 -5.99 29.73
C CYS A 740 10.13 -6.23 30.98
N LYS A 741 11.46 -6.31 30.83
CA LYS A 741 12.46 -6.45 31.91
C LYS A 741 12.15 -7.61 32.87
N PRO A 742 12.07 -8.86 32.36
CA PRO A 742 11.64 -10.00 33.14
C PRO A 742 12.68 -10.42 34.19
N LYS A 743 12.23 -10.95 35.32
CA LYS A 743 13.11 -11.53 36.35
C LYS A 743 13.60 -12.93 35.98
N VAL A 744 12.72 -13.70 35.33
CA VAL A 744 12.91 -15.10 34.98
C VAL A 744 12.52 -15.27 33.51
N ILE A 745 13.32 -16.07 32.78
CA ILE A 745 12.92 -16.62 31.47
C ILE A 745 12.74 -18.13 31.58
N LEU A 746 11.65 -18.63 31.00
CA LEU A 746 11.31 -20.04 30.92
C LEU A 746 11.52 -20.51 29.48
N THR A 747 12.29 -21.58 29.27
CA THR A 747 12.66 -22.09 27.94
C THR A 747 12.87 -23.60 27.96
N CYS A 748 13.22 -24.18 26.81
CA CYS A 748 13.56 -25.59 26.63
C CYS A 748 14.96 -25.72 26.00
N ASN A 749 15.66 -26.84 26.19
CA ASN A 749 16.98 -27.03 25.58
C ASN A 749 16.90 -27.06 24.04
N ALA A 750 16.07 -27.94 23.49
CA ALA A 750 15.72 -28.02 22.08
C ALA A 750 14.28 -28.53 21.89
N VAL A 751 13.81 -28.57 20.65
CA VAL A 751 12.54 -29.19 20.26
C VAL A 751 12.66 -29.86 18.90
N LYS A 752 11.93 -30.95 18.67
CA LYS A 752 11.74 -31.51 17.33
C LYS A 752 10.47 -30.97 16.71
N ARG A 753 10.54 -30.54 15.44
CA ARG A 753 9.37 -30.13 14.66
C ARG A 753 9.45 -30.69 13.26
N GLY A 754 8.60 -31.69 12.99
CA GLY A 754 8.82 -32.63 11.90
C GLY A 754 10.18 -33.31 12.06
N PRO A 755 11.00 -33.44 11.00
CA PRO A 755 12.34 -34.02 11.09
C PRO A 755 13.41 -33.05 11.63
N LYS A 756 13.09 -31.77 11.91
CA LYS A 756 14.08 -30.74 12.25
C LYS A 756 14.19 -30.54 13.76
N THR A 757 15.41 -30.61 14.30
CA THR A 757 15.72 -30.18 15.69
C THR A 757 16.03 -28.68 15.74
N ILE A 758 15.48 -27.97 16.72
CA ILE A 758 15.64 -26.53 16.94
C ILE A 758 16.20 -26.28 18.34
N ASN A 759 17.42 -25.75 18.45
CA ASN A 759 18.13 -25.54 19.72
C ASN A 759 17.71 -24.23 20.41
N LEU A 760 16.58 -24.26 21.12
CA LEU A 760 15.95 -23.08 21.74
C LEU A 760 16.83 -22.41 22.80
N LYS A 761 17.54 -23.17 23.64
CA LYS A 761 18.42 -22.61 24.69
C LYS A 761 19.57 -21.79 24.10
N ALA A 762 20.11 -22.16 22.94
CA ALA A 762 21.15 -21.37 22.28
C ALA A 762 20.65 -20.01 21.76
N ILE A 763 19.36 -19.91 21.39
CA ILE A 763 18.70 -18.65 21.01
C ILE A 763 18.51 -17.77 22.26
N VAL A 764 18.08 -18.38 23.37
CA VAL A 764 17.91 -17.68 24.66
C VAL A 764 19.25 -17.15 25.18
N ASP A 765 20.33 -17.94 25.11
CA ASP A 765 21.67 -17.49 25.52
C ASP A 765 22.11 -16.23 24.77
N ALA A 766 21.97 -16.23 23.44
CA ALA A 766 22.31 -15.07 22.62
C ALA A 766 21.42 -13.84 22.94
N ALA A 767 20.13 -14.05 23.18
CA ALA A 767 19.20 -12.97 23.54
C ALA A 767 19.50 -12.36 24.93
N LEU A 768 19.90 -13.19 25.90
CA LEU A 768 20.31 -12.77 27.23
C LEU A 768 21.64 -12.00 27.21
N ASP A 769 22.61 -12.46 26.40
CA ASP A 769 23.88 -11.75 26.20
C ASP A 769 23.66 -10.38 25.52
N GLN A 770 22.68 -10.27 24.63
CA GLN A 770 22.30 -9.02 23.96
C GLN A 770 21.58 -8.07 24.92
N SER A 771 20.51 -8.53 25.59
CA SER A 771 19.76 -7.68 26.53
C SER A 771 20.64 -7.20 27.69
N SER A 772 21.60 -8.02 28.14
CA SER A 772 22.56 -7.63 29.18
C SER A 772 23.52 -6.51 28.72
N LYS A 773 23.90 -6.45 27.43
CA LYS A 773 24.70 -5.34 26.87
C LYS A 773 23.88 -4.04 26.82
N ASP A 774 22.58 -4.16 26.59
CA ASP A 774 21.61 -3.05 26.61
C ASP A 774 21.11 -2.72 28.04
N GLY A 775 21.74 -3.29 29.08
CA GLY A 775 21.50 -2.95 30.49
C GLY A 775 20.37 -3.72 31.19
N VAL A 776 19.83 -4.77 30.58
CA VAL A 776 18.76 -5.62 31.13
C VAL A 776 19.26 -7.06 31.29
N SER A 777 19.67 -7.42 32.51
CA SER A 777 20.05 -8.78 32.88
C SER A 777 18.88 -9.56 33.48
N VAL A 778 18.74 -10.83 33.08
CA VAL A 778 17.77 -11.77 33.65
C VAL A 778 18.52 -12.73 34.57
N GLY A 779 18.08 -12.85 35.82
CA GLY A 779 18.80 -13.61 36.84
C GLY A 779 18.72 -15.13 36.65
N ILE A 780 17.62 -15.63 36.07
CA ILE A 780 17.33 -17.07 35.98
C ILE A 780 16.80 -17.44 34.60
N CYS A 781 17.36 -18.52 34.05
CA CYS A 781 16.90 -19.19 32.84
C CYS A 781 16.50 -20.64 33.18
N LEU A 782 15.21 -20.85 33.50
CA LEU A 782 14.68 -22.19 33.77
C LEU A 782 14.50 -22.92 32.43
N THR A 783 15.25 -24.00 32.22
CA THR A 783 15.33 -24.74 30.97
C THR A 783 14.72 -26.13 31.16
N TYR A 784 13.68 -26.45 30.40
CA TYR A 784 13.14 -27.80 30.29
C TYR A 784 14.07 -28.71 29.48
N ASP A 785 14.32 -29.92 29.98
CA ASP A 785 15.08 -30.95 29.28
C ASP A 785 14.20 -31.80 28.36
N ASN A 786 14.19 -31.49 27.06
CA ASN A 786 13.57 -32.32 26.02
C ASN A 786 14.64 -33.26 25.43
N SER A 787 14.86 -34.37 26.13
CA SER A 787 15.85 -35.40 25.78
C SER A 787 15.60 -36.08 24.42
N LEU A 788 14.39 -35.98 23.87
CA LEU A 788 14.03 -36.46 22.53
C LEU A 788 14.59 -35.57 21.40
N ALA A 789 14.93 -34.32 21.71
CA ALA A 789 15.45 -33.34 20.77
C ALA A 789 16.98 -33.13 20.90
N THR A 790 17.51 -33.05 22.13
CA THR A 790 18.95 -32.96 22.40
C THR A 790 19.27 -33.47 23.80
N THR A 791 20.54 -33.77 24.10
CA THR A 791 20.96 -34.20 25.45
C THR A 791 21.46 -33.02 26.29
N ARG A 792 21.51 -33.19 27.63
CA ARG A 792 22.02 -32.17 28.55
C ARG A 792 23.48 -31.82 28.28
N GLU A 793 24.32 -32.80 27.95
CA GLU A 793 25.75 -32.63 27.67
C GLU A 793 26.00 -31.77 26.42
N ASN A 794 25.06 -31.81 25.46
CA ASN A 794 25.10 -31.01 24.24
C ASN A 794 24.44 -29.62 24.42
N THR A 795 23.89 -29.32 25.60
CA THR A 795 23.25 -28.04 25.90
C THR A 795 24.24 -27.08 26.56
N LYS A 796 24.45 -25.89 25.98
CA LYS A 796 25.30 -24.86 26.60
C LYS A 796 24.69 -24.37 27.91
N TRP A 797 25.54 -24.22 28.93
CA TRP A 797 25.12 -23.96 30.31
C TRP A 797 25.97 -22.89 31.00
N LEU A 798 25.33 -21.94 31.67
CA LEU A 798 25.94 -20.92 32.50
C LEU A 798 25.58 -21.14 33.97
N ASN A 799 26.55 -21.62 34.74
CA ASN A 799 26.40 -21.86 36.18
C ASN A 799 25.98 -20.58 36.93
N GLY A 800 24.96 -20.70 37.77
CA GLY A 800 24.43 -19.58 38.57
C GLY A 800 23.30 -18.78 37.90
N ARG A 801 23.01 -19.01 36.61
CA ARG A 801 21.84 -18.45 35.89
C ARG A 801 20.92 -19.54 35.35
N ASP A 802 21.49 -20.60 34.79
CA ASP A 802 20.73 -21.65 34.12
C ASP A 802 20.35 -22.76 35.11
N VAL A 803 19.08 -23.19 35.07
CA VAL A 803 18.51 -24.20 35.98
C VAL A 803 17.68 -25.20 35.17
N TRP A 804 17.83 -26.50 35.42
CA TRP A 804 17.01 -27.53 34.77
C TRP A 804 15.64 -27.66 35.47
N TRP A 805 14.56 -27.59 34.69
CA TRP A 805 13.18 -27.67 35.19
C TRP A 805 12.94 -28.95 36.00
N GLN A 806 13.27 -30.11 35.44
CA GLN A 806 13.03 -31.42 36.05
C GLN A 806 13.78 -31.59 37.38
N ASP A 807 14.95 -30.96 37.51
CA ASP A 807 15.82 -31.08 38.68
C ASP A 807 15.26 -30.30 39.88
N VAL A 808 14.50 -29.23 39.66
CA VAL A 808 14.02 -28.34 40.74
C VAL A 808 12.51 -28.35 40.94
N ILE A 809 11.69 -28.33 39.88
CA ILE A 809 10.24 -28.09 39.99
C ILE A 809 9.54 -29.23 40.74
N SER A 810 9.98 -30.47 40.51
CA SER A 810 9.46 -31.67 41.20
C SER A 810 9.65 -31.65 42.73
N GLN A 811 10.58 -30.82 43.24
CA GLN A 811 10.85 -30.69 44.67
C GLN A 811 9.89 -29.72 45.39
N TYR A 812 9.18 -28.86 44.66
CA TYR A 812 8.28 -27.88 45.27
C TYR A 812 6.94 -28.50 45.69
N PRO A 813 6.22 -27.89 46.65
CA PRO A 813 4.91 -28.37 47.06
C PRO A 813 3.90 -28.32 45.90
N THR A 814 3.07 -29.36 45.81
CA THR A 814 1.97 -29.50 44.83
C THR A 814 0.73 -28.64 45.17
N SER A 815 0.82 -27.81 46.20
CA SER A 815 -0.19 -26.82 46.60
C SER A 815 0.42 -25.42 46.65
N CYS A 816 -0.23 -24.44 46.05
CA CYS A 816 0.18 -23.03 46.07
C CYS A 816 -1.05 -22.13 46.25
N GLU A 817 -1.07 -21.28 47.27
CA GLU A 817 -2.11 -20.26 47.43
C GLU A 817 -2.09 -19.26 46.27
N VAL A 818 -3.27 -18.91 45.75
CA VAL A 818 -3.41 -17.95 44.65
C VAL A 818 -3.24 -16.51 45.14
N GLU A 819 -2.60 -15.70 44.31
CA GLU A 819 -2.61 -14.25 44.48
C GLU A 819 -3.96 -13.71 43.99
N TRP A 820 -4.68 -13.02 44.87
CA TRP A 820 -5.98 -12.45 44.55
C TRP A 820 -5.80 -11.07 43.93
N VAL A 821 -6.22 -10.93 42.68
CA VAL A 821 -5.97 -9.75 41.84
C VAL A 821 -7.27 -9.03 41.50
N ASP A 822 -7.21 -7.72 41.27
CA ASP A 822 -8.31 -6.94 40.72
C ASP A 822 -8.58 -7.35 39.27
N ALA A 823 -9.82 -7.17 38.81
CA ALA A 823 -10.19 -7.36 37.42
C ALA A 823 -9.29 -6.58 36.45
N GLU A 824 -8.81 -5.40 36.83
CA GLU A 824 -7.92 -4.56 36.01
C GLU A 824 -6.41 -4.73 36.31
N ASP A 825 -6.01 -5.72 37.14
CA ASP A 825 -4.59 -6.09 37.21
C ASP A 825 -4.14 -6.74 35.89
N PRO A 826 -2.96 -6.36 35.35
CA PRO A 826 -2.40 -6.96 34.13
C PRO A 826 -2.20 -8.47 34.26
N LEU A 827 -2.65 -9.21 33.24
CA LEU A 827 -2.52 -10.66 33.18
C LEU A 827 -1.33 -11.08 32.30
N PHE A 828 -1.20 -10.49 31.11
CA PHE A 828 -0.13 -10.82 30.18
C PHE A 828 0.23 -9.66 29.25
N LEU A 829 1.44 -9.76 28.69
CA LEU A 829 1.90 -8.98 27.55
C LEU A 829 2.02 -9.89 26.32
N LEU A 830 1.51 -9.44 25.17
CA LEU A 830 1.74 -10.13 23.90
C LEU A 830 2.25 -9.18 22.83
N TYR A 831 3.47 -9.44 22.37
CA TYR A 831 4.22 -8.51 21.52
C TYR A 831 3.90 -8.63 20.02
N THR A 832 3.17 -7.65 19.49
CA THR A 832 2.85 -7.55 18.05
C THR A 832 3.89 -6.72 17.28
N SER A 833 3.99 -6.96 15.96
CA SER A 833 4.90 -6.23 15.08
C SER A 833 4.33 -4.84 14.72
N GLY A 834 5.04 -3.78 15.07
CA GLY A 834 4.67 -2.41 14.70
C GLY A 834 5.27 -1.97 13.35
N SER A 835 4.55 -1.11 12.62
CA SER A 835 5.03 -0.48 11.37
C SER A 835 6.30 0.35 11.51
N THR A 836 6.62 0.80 12.74
CA THR A 836 7.79 1.63 13.07
C THR A 836 8.97 0.81 13.64
N GLY A 837 9.02 -0.50 13.41
CA GLY A 837 10.14 -1.38 13.77
C GLY A 837 10.19 -1.85 15.23
N LYS A 838 9.84 -1.01 16.21
CA LYS A 838 9.77 -1.44 17.63
C LYS A 838 8.53 -2.31 17.92
N PRO A 839 8.69 -3.47 18.60
CA PRO A 839 7.57 -4.30 19.07
C PRO A 839 6.54 -3.50 19.89
N LYS A 840 5.28 -3.94 19.89
CA LYS A 840 4.18 -3.37 20.67
C LYS A 840 3.73 -4.39 21.72
N GLY A 841 3.96 -4.15 23.01
CA GLY A 841 3.47 -5.04 24.07
C GLY A 841 1.98 -4.82 24.32
N VAL A 842 1.10 -5.59 23.69
CA VAL A 842 -0.37 -5.52 23.93
C VAL A 842 -0.65 -6.06 25.33
N LEU A 843 -1.29 -5.25 26.17
CA LEU A 843 -1.61 -5.59 27.56
C LEU A 843 -3.09 -5.93 27.74
N HIS A 844 -3.36 -7.13 28.26
CA HIS A 844 -4.68 -7.58 28.72
C HIS A 844 -4.72 -7.66 30.25
N THR A 845 -5.88 -7.34 30.82
CA THR A 845 -6.14 -7.43 32.27
C THR A 845 -7.02 -8.64 32.60
N THR A 846 -7.12 -8.98 33.88
CA THR A 846 -7.56 -10.31 34.33
C THR A 846 -9.06 -10.57 34.14
N GLY A 847 -9.92 -9.71 34.69
CA GLY A 847 -11.35 -9.99 34.88
C GLY A 847 -12.14 -9.98 33.57
N GLY A 848 -12.03 -8.88 32.82
CA GLY A 848 -12.72 -8.73 31.53
C GLY A 848 -12.31 -9.80 30.51
N TYR A 849 -11.01 -10.10 30.41
CA TYR A 849 -10.47 -11.14 29.54
C TYR A 849 -10.95 -12.55 29.92
N MET A 850 -10.95 -12.88 31.22
CA MET A 850 -11.46 -14.16 31.74
C MET A 850 -12.92 -14.38 31.31
N ILE A 851 -13.80 -13.41 31.60
CA ILE A 851 -15.23 -13.55 31.28
C ILE A 851 -15.44 -13.61 29.77
N TYR A 852 -14.77 -12.76 28.99
CA TYR A 852 -14.95 -12.71 27.55
C TYR A 852 -14.52 -14.02 26.87
N THR A 853 -13.30 -14.51 27.15
CA THR A 853 -12.74 -15.72 26.52
C THR A 853 -13.48 -17.00 26.90
N ALA A 854 -13.96 -17.11 28.15
CA ALA A 854 -14.82 -18.23 28.55
C ALA A 854 -16.17 -18.21 27.81
N THR A 855 -16.75 -17.02 27.62
CA THR A 855 -18.06 -16.83 26.97
C THR A 855 -17.98 -17.10 25.47
N THR A 856 -16.98 -16.54 24.78
CA THR A 856 -16.77 -16.73 23.34
C THR A 856 -16.49 -18.19 23.00
N PHE A 857 -15.64 -18.87 23.79
CA PHE A 857 -15.39 -20.31 23.65
C PHE A 857 -16.69 -21.13 23.81
N LYS A 858 -17.45 -20.88 24.89
CA LYS A 858 -18.69 -21.60 25.23
C LYS A 858 -19.71 -21.53 24.09
N TYR A 859 -20.02 -20.32 23.61
CA TYR A 859 -21.10 -20.13 22.63
C TYR A 859 -20.68 -20.33 21.17
N ALA A 860 -19.49 -19.89 20.75
CA ALA A 860 -19.09 -20.00 19.34
C ALA A 860 -18.75 -21.44 18.94
N PHE A 861 -18.20 -22.26 19.84
CA PHE A 861 -17.99 -23.70 19.59
C PHE A 861 -19.12 -24.59 20.12
N ASP A 862 -20.19 -23.99 20.65
CA ASP A 862 -21.30 -24.71 21.26
C ASP A 862 -20.83 -25.76 22.29
N TYR A 863 -19.85 -25.40 23.14
CA TYR A 863 -19.09 -26.34 23.95
C TYR A 863 -19.98 -27.18 24.89
N LYS A 864 -19.82 -28.50 24.85
CA LYS A 864 -20.44 -29.47 25.77
C LYS A 864 -19.37 -30.08 26.69
N SER A 865 -19.75 -30.42 27.92
CA SER A 865 -18.82 -31.02 28.91
C SER A 865 -18.14 -32.31 28.44
N THR A 866 -18.73 -33.02 27.49
CA THR A 866 -18.22 -34.24 26.85
C THR A 866 -17.28 -33.98 25.66
N ASP A 867 -17.14 -32.74 25.19
CA ASP A 867 -16.30 -32.43 24.04
C ASP A 867 -14.81 -32.52 24.37
N VAL A 868 -14.05 -33.14 23.47
CA VAL A 868 -12.59 -33.03 23.39
C VAL A 868 -12.26 -32.00 22.33
N TYR A 869 -11.60 -30.94 22.74
CA TYR A 869 -11.32 -29.78 21.93
C TYR A 869 -9.86 -29.75 21.49
N TRP A 870 -9.60 -29.43 20.23
CA TRP A 870 -8.24 -29.23 19.74
C TRP A 870 -8.14 -27.92 18.96
N CYS A 871 -7.35 -26.99 19.47
CA CYS A 871 -6.84 -25.86 18.72
C CYS A 871 -5.41 -26.14 18.26
N THR A 872 -5.13 -25.98 16.97
CA THR A 872 -3.80 -26.22 16.40
C THR A 872 -2.86 -25.00 16.53
N ALA A 873 -3.26 -23.94 17.22
CA ALA A 873 -2.49 -22.71 17.34
C ALA A 873 -1.43 -22.79 18.44
N ASP A 874 -0.32 -22.10 18.23
CA ASP A 874 0.77 -21.99 19.21
C ASP A 874 0.47 -20.88 20.25
N CYS A 875 0.82 -21.10 21.52
CA CYS A 875 0.56 -20.12 22.60
C CYS A 875 1.42 -18.86 22.54
N GLY A 876 2.44 -18.80 21.66
CA GLY A 876 3.10 -17.55 21.27
C GLY A 876 2.20 -16.57 20.50
N TRP A 877 0.94 -16.92 20.24
CA TRP A 877 -0.09 -16.07 19.64
C TRP A 877 -1.34 -15.99 20.54
N ILE A 878 -2.20 -14.99 20.29
CA ILE A 878 -3.40 -14.75 21.09
C ILE A 878 -4.39 -15.92 21.04
N THR A 879 -4.43 -16.67 19.93
CA THR A 879 -5.27 -17.86 19.78
C THR A 879 -4.92 -18.94 20.80
N GLY A 880 -3.64 -19.19 21.07
CA GLY A 880 -3.26 -20.15 22.11
C GLY A 880 -3.49 -19.63 23.52
N HIS A 881 -3.35 -18.32 23.77
CA HIS A 881 -3.77 -17.72 25.05
C HIS A 881 -5.25 -17.98 25.31
N SER A 882 -6.11 -17.49 24.42
CA SER A 882 -7.55 -17.43 24.63
C SER A 882 -8.21 -18.78 24.42
N TYR A 883 -7.68 -19.61 23.53
CA TYR A 883 -8.32 -20.81 22.99
C TYR A 883 -7.43 -22.04 22.87
N VAL A 884 -6.27 -22.09 23.55
CA VAL A 884 -5.65 -23.36 24.00
C VAL A 884 -5.68 -23.41 25.52
N THR A 885 -5.27 -22.32 26.19
CA THR A 885 -5.18 -22.25 27.65
C THR A 885 -6.48 -21.75 28.31
N TYR A 886 -6.80 -20.46 28.21
CA TYR A 886 -7.75 -19.81 29.12
C TYR A 886 -9.22 -20.19 28.89
N GLY A 887 -9.83 -19.81 27.77
CA GLY A 887 -11.25 -20.04 27.49
C GLY A 887 -11.71 -21.50 27.63
N PRO A 888 -10.94 -22.50 27.12
CA PRO A 888 -11.27 -23.91 27.30
C PRO A 888 -11.22 -24.37 28.76
N MET A 889 -10.15 -24.03 29.50
CA MET A 889 -10.01 -24.46 30.90
C MET A 889 -11.00 -23.74 31.82
N LEU A 890 -11.36 -22.48 31.54
CA LEU A 890 -12.44 -21.77 32.23
C LEU A 890 -13.82 -22.44 32.09
N ASN A 891 -13.99 -23.30 31.07
CA ASN A 891 -15.18 -24.13 30.85
C ASN A 891 -14.98 -25.61 31.25
N GLY A 892 -13.84 -25.97 31.84
CA GLY A 892 -13.52 -27.35 32.24
C GLY A 892 -13.31 -28.30 31.04
N ALA A 893 -12.88 -27.78 29.89
CA ALA A 893 -12.67 -28.56 28.67
C ALA A 893 -11.46 -29.51 28.74
N THR A 894 -11.50 -30.58 27.94
CA THR A 894 -10.31 -31.39 27.65
C THR A 894 -9.68 -30.84 26.38
N VAL A 895 -8.42 -30.41 26.45
CA VAL A 895 -7.69 -29.82 25.31
C VAL A 895 -6.60 -30.75 24.79
N VAL A 896 -6.34 -30.73 23.49
CA VAL A 896 -5.16 -31.36 22.88
C VAL A 896 -4.08 -30.31 22.65
N VAL A 897 -2.87 -30.55 23.15
CA VAL A 897 -1.64 -29.79 22.90
C VAL A 897 -0.74 -30.65 22.00
N PHE A 898 -0.25 -30.10 20.89
CA PHE A 898 0.53 -30.84 19.91
C PHE A 898 1.89 -30.16 19.67
N GLU A 899 2.98 -30.89 19.92
CA GLU A 899 4.36 -30.40 19.75
C GLU A 899 4.77 -30.33 18.27
N GLY A 900 4.29 -31.29 17.47
CA GLY A 900 4.84 -31.62 16.16
C GLY A 900 4.40 -30.75 14.99
N ALA A 901 4.62 -31.27 13.78
CA ALA A 901 4.13 -30.67 12.54
C ALA A 901 2.87 -31.42 12.03
N PRO A 902 1.82 -30.73 11.56
CA PRO A 902 0.52 -31.33 11.22
C PRO A 902 0.54 -32.20 9.96
N ASN A 903 1.68 -32.29 9.27
CA ASN A 903 1.94 -33.10 8.08
C ASN A 903 3.13 -34.07 8.28
N TYR A 904 3.49 -34.38 9.53
CA TYR A 904 4.57 -35.33 9.86
C TYR A 904 4.02 -36.50 10.70
N PRO A 905 4.26 -37.77 10.31
CA PRO A 905 5.07 -38.22 9.18
C PRO A 905 4.39 -38.06 7.81
N ASP A 906 3.06 -37.94 7.76
CA ASP A 906 2.29 -37.60 6.56
C ASP A 906 1.11 -36.66 6.88
N SER A 907 0.40 -36.22 5.85
CA SER A 907 -0.75 -35.30 5.95
C SER A 907 -2.01 -35.92 6.56
N GLY A 908 -1.95 -37.19 6.99
CA GLY A 908 -2.95 -37.83 7.83
C GLY A 908 -2.82 -37.50 9.32
N ARG A 909 -1.69 -36.94 9.77
CA ARG A 909 -1.35 -36.74 11.19
C ARG A 909 -2.43 -36.04 12.02
N CYS A 910 -3.11 -35.03 11.46
CA CYS A 910 -4.21 -34.37 12.17
C CYS A 910 -5.38 -35.31 12.43
N TRP A 911 -5.69 -36.19 11.49
CA TRP A 911 -6.83 -37.09 11.56
C TRP A 911 -6.54 -38.34 12.39
N ASP A 912 -5.26 -38.77 12.45
CA ASP A 912 -4.77 -39.68 13.49
C ASP A 912 -5.06 -39.14 14.89
N ILE A 913 -4.72 -37.87 15.17
CA ILE A 913 -4.95 -37.21 16.46
C ILE A 913 -6.45 -37.08 16.76
N VAL A 914 -7.26 -36.68 15.77
CA VAL A 914 -8.74 -36.64 15.89
C VAL A 914 -9.31 -38.01 16.25
N ASP A 915 -8.91 -39.07 15.53
CA ASP A 915 -9.41 -40.42 15.79
C ASP A 915 -8.85 -41.02 17.09
N LYS A 916 -7.62 -40.69 17.50
CA LYS A 916 -6.98 -41.16 18.74
C LYS A 916 -7.69 -40.59 19.97
N TYR A 917 -7.83 -39.26 20.05
CA TYR A 917 -8.39 -38.57 21.22
C TYR A 917 -9.90 -38.32 21.14
N LYS A 918 -10.56 -38.75 20.05
CA LYS A 918 -11.99 -38.49 19.77
C LYS A 918 -12.33 -37.00 19.82
N VAL A 919 -11.46 -36.19 19.22
CA VAL A 919 -11.67 -34.74 19.08
C VAL A 919 -13.04 -34.48 18.45
N SER A 920 -13.86 -33.66 19.10
CA SER A 920 -15.20 -33.29 18.64
C SER A 920 -15.29 -31.83 18.19
N ILE A 921 -14.38 -30.97 18.65
CA ILE A 921 -14.21 -29.60 18.17
C ILE A 921 -12.78 -29.44 17.63
N PHE A 922 -12.63 -29.19 16.33
CA PHE A 922 -11.33 -28.97 15.68
C PHE A 922 -11.22 -27.55 15.15
N TYR A 923 -10.29 -26.78 15.72
CA TYR A 923 -10.13 -25.35 15.47
C TYR A 923 -8.73 -25.06 14.91
N THR A 924 -8.65 -24.50 13.71
CA THR A 924 -7.39 -24.32 13.00
C THR A 924 -7.38 -23.08 12.09
N ALA A 925 -6.21 -22.73 11.58
CA ALA A 925 -6.04 -21.64 10.62
C ALA A 925 -6.35 -22.10 9.19
N PRO A 926 -6.95 -21.24 8.33
CA PRO A 926 -7.19 -21.54 6.92
C PRO A 926 -5.95 -21.98 6.14
N THR A 927 -4.73 -21.50 6.46
CA THR A 927 -3.52 -22.06 5.84
C THR A 927 -3.32 -23.55 6.12
N LEU A 928 -3.67 -24.07 7.30
CA LEU A 928 -3.57 -25.51 7.53
C LEU A 928 -4.65 -26.25 6.74
N VAL A 929 -5.88 -25.72 6.70
CA VAL A 929 -6.97 -26.27 5.86
C VAL A 929 -6.53 -26.35 4.40
N ARG A 930 -5.99 -25.28 3.81
CA ARG A 930 -5.46 -25.27 2.44
C ARG A 930 -4.29 -26.25 2.26
N SER A 931 -3.36 -26.30 3.21
CA SER A 931 -2.22 -27.22 3.16
C SER A 931 -2.62 -28.70 3.23
N LEU A 932 -3.78 -29.03 3.80
CA LEU A 932 -4.30 -30.40 3.88
C LEU A 932 -5.24 -30.71 2.69
N MET A 933 -6.05 -29.74 2.24
CA MET A 933 -6.87 -29.81 1.02
C MET A 933 -6.03 -29.99 -0.24
N ARG A 934 -4.80 -29.48 -0.22
CA ARG A 934 -3.81 -29.73 -1.25
C ARG A 934 -3.53 -31.22 -1.44
N ASP A 935 -3.35 -31.93 -0.34
CA ASP A 935 -2.86 -33.29 -0.40
C ASP A 935 -4.05 -34.24 -0.61
N ASP A 936 -3.80 -35.44 -1.14
CA ASP A 936 -4.86 -36.37 -1.55
C ASP A 936 -5.89 -36.63 -0.44
N ASP A 937 -7.19 -36.44 -0.72
CA ASP A 937 -8.32 -36.66 0.20
C ASP A 937 -8.27 -38.03 0.90
N LYS A 938 -7.58 -39.04 0.37
CA LYS A 938 -7.31 -40.31 1.07
C LYS A 938 -6.63 -40.12 2.43
N TYR A 939 -5.78 -39.10 2.60
CA TYR A 939 -5.13 -38.79 3.88
C TYR A 939 -6.14 -38.36 4.94
N VAL A 940 -7.29 -37.82 4.54
CA VAL A 940 -8.42 -37.46 5.43
C VAL A 940 -9.41 -38.63 5.54
N THR A 941 -9.83 -39.16 4.39
CA THR A 941 -10.93 -40.12 4.27
C THR A 941 -10.59 -41.54 4.71
N ARG A 942 -9.30 -41.90 4.85
CA ARG A 942 -8.86 -43.13 5.53
C ARG A 942 -9.13 -43.13 7.04
N HIS A 943 -9.35 -41.95 7.64
CA HIS A 943 -9.69 -41.77 9.06
C HIS A 943 -11.19 -41.54 9.26
N SER A 944 -11.69 -41.96 10.42
CA SER A 944 -13.12 -42.00 10.72
C SER A 944 -13.71 -40.62 10.95
N ARG A 945 -13.07 -39.77 11.78
CA ARG A 945 -13.46 -38.39 12.11
C ARG A 945 -14.90 -38.21 12.60
N LYS A 946 -15.59 -39.30 12.95
CA LYS A 946 -17.00 -39.31 13.37
C LYS A 946 -17.27 -38.62 14.71
N SER A 947 -16.23 -38.40 15.53
CA SER A 947 -16.33 -37.60 16.75
C SER A 947 -16.53 -36.11 16.46
N LEU A 948 -16.07 -35.61 15.30
CA LEU A 948 -16.22 -34.21 14.93
C LEU A 948 -17.70 -33.80 14.87
N ARG A 949 -17.97 -32.68 15.53
CA ARG A 949 -19.27 -32.04 15.72
C ARG A 949 -19.23 -30.57 15.31
N VAL A 950 -18.14 -29.86 15.63
CA VAL A 950 -17.91 -28.47 15.23
C VAL A 950 -16.50 -28.33 14.65
N LEU A 951 -16.40 -27.56 13.58
CA LEU A 951 -15.14 -27.11 13.00
C LEU A 951 -14.97 -25.61 13.27
N GLY A 952 -13.75 -25.10 13.23
CA GLY A 952 -13.53 -23.66 13.35
C GLY A 952 -12.32 -23.15 12.57
N SER A 953 -12.42 -21.90 12.16
CA SER A 953 -11.46 -21.18 11.32
C SER A 953 -11.01 -19.89 12.00
N VAL A 954 -9.72 -19.53 11.91
CA VAL A 954 -9.14 -18.35 12.58
C VAL A 954 -7.91 -17.75 11.90
N GLY A 955 -7.78 -16.42 12.03
CA GLY A 955 -6.50 -15.70 11.93
C GLY A 955 -6.22 -15.07 10.57
N GLU A 956 -7.03 -15.41 9.57
CA GLU A 956 -7.11 -14.81 8.24
C GLU A 956 -8.47 -15.20 7.62
N PRO A 957 -8.96 -14.52 6.58
CA PRO A 957 -10.23 -14.89 5.95
C PRO A 957 -10.14 -16.31 5.34
N ILE A 958 -11.13 -17.15 5.62
CA ILE A 958 -11.27 -18.44 4.95
C ILE A 958 -12.00 -18.25 3.63
N ASN A 959 -11.43 -18.84 2.60
CA ASN A 959 -11.87 -18.69 1.24
C ASN A 959 -12.96 -19.73 0.90
N PRO A 960 -14.03 -19.41 0.13
CA PRO A 960 -15.18 -20.30 -0.06
C PRO A 960 -14.86 -21.76 -0.45
N SER A 961 -13.84 -21.99 -1.28
CA SER A 961 -13.45 -23.35 -1.68
C SER A 961 -12.83 -24.16 -0.54
N ALA A 962 -11.92 -23.56 0.24
CA ALA A 962 -11.34 -24.18 1.43
C ALA A 962 -12.39 -24.38 2.53
N TRP A 963 -13.32 -23.42 2.69
CA TRP A 963 -14.46 -23.55 3.60
C TRP A 963 -15.32 -24.76 3.21
N ARG A 964 -15.69 -24.90 1.92
CA ARG A 964 -16.49 -26.04 1.43
C ARG A 964 -15.76 -27.37 1.56
N TRP A 965 -14.46 -27.44 1.30
CA TRP A 965 -13.68 -28.66 1.54
C TRP A 965 -13.63 -29.03 3.04
N PHE A 966 -13.43 -28.05 3.92
CA PHE A 966 -13.41 -28.28 5.36
C PHE A 966 -14.76 -28.79 5.85
N PHE A 967 -15.87 -28.23 5.34
CA PHE A 967 -17.22 -28.70 5.64
C PHE A 967 -17.50 -30.10 5.08
N ASN A 968 -17.28 -30.29 3.77
CA ASN A 968 -17.67 -31.50 3.04
C ASN A 968 -16.74 -32.69 3.34
N VAL A 969 -15.43 -32.52 3.21
CA VAL A 969 -14.44 -33.61 3.31
C VAL A 969 -14.11 -33.88 4.78
N VAL A 970 -13.62 -32.87 5.51
CA VAL A 970 -13.21 -33.04 6.92
C VAL A 970 -14.42 -33.21 7.83
N GLY A 971 -15.41 -32.33 7.72
CA GLY A 971 -16.64 -32.32 8.51
C GLY A 971 -17.71 -33.30 8.04
N ASP A 972 -17.49 -34.03 6.94
CA ASP A 972 -18.41 -35.03 6.38
C ASP A 972 -19.82 -34.44 6.10
N SER A 973 -19.87 -33.14 5.76
CA SER A 973 -21.10 -32.32 5.62
C SER A 973 -22.01 -32.27 6.86
N ARG A 974 -21.50 -32.66 8.04
CA ARG A 974 -22.23 -32.68 9.32
C ARG A 974 -21.85 -31.54 10.26
N CYS A 975 -20.61 -31.07 10.18
CA CYS A 975 -20.00 -30.19 11.18
C CYS A 975 -20.07 -28.72 10.74
N PRO A 976 -20.91 -27.86 11.34
CA PRO A 976 -20.86 -26.42 11.09
C PRO A 976 -19.46 -25.83 11.39
N ILE A 977 -19.10 -24.77 10.65
CA ILE A 977 -17.81 -24.08 10.79
C ILE A 977 -18.00 -22.75 11.51
N SER A 978 -17.40 -22.62 12.69
CA SER A 978 -17.28 -21.36 13.40
C SER A 978 -16.10 -20.57 12.83
N ASP A 979 -16.34 -19.76 11.80
CA ASP A 979 -15.35 -18.81 11.28
C ASP A 979 -15.24 -17.60 12.22
N THR A 980 -14.05 -17.34 12.75
CA THR A 980 -13.86 -16.40 13.87
C THR A 980 -13.00 -15.21 13.45
N TRP A 981 -13.62 -14.03 13.29
CA TRP A 981 -12.87 -12.78 13.15
C TRP A 981 -12.69 -12.10 14.51
N TRP A 982 -11.43 -11.76 14.80
CA TRP A 982 -10.94 -11.10 16.00
C TRP A 982 -9.42 -10.83 15.89
N GLN A 983 -8.85 -10.14 16.88
CA GLN A 983 -7.46 -9.67 16.86
C GLN A 983 -6.79 -9.85 18.24
N THR A 984 -5.46 -9.68 18.31
CA THR A 984 -4.72 -9.69 19.58
C THR A 984 -5.26 -8.66 20.56
N GLU A 985 -5.60 -7.49 20.06
CA GLU A 985 -6.17 -6.35 20.76
C GLU A 985 -7.61 -6.58 21.27
N THR A 986 -8.37 -7.52 20.68
CA THR A 986 -9.77 -7.75 21.05
C THR A 986 -9.96 -8.84 22.11
N GLY A 987 -8.92 -9.63 22.40
CA GLY A 987 -8.89 -10.67 23.44
C GLY A 987 -9.72 -11.92 23.16
N GLY A 988 -10.88 -11.78 22.52
CA GLY A 988 -11.74 -12.90 22.10
C GLY A 988 -12.51 -12.59 20.82
N PHE A 989 -13.45 -13.47 20.45
CA PHE A 989 -14.21 -13.40 19.19
C PHE A 989 -15.06 -12.13 19.10
N MET A 990 -15.10 -11.51 17.92
CA MET A 990 -15.81 -10.25 17.70
C MET A 990 -16.98 -10.42 16.72
N ILE A 991 -16.75 -11.14 15.62
CA ILE A 991 -17.76 -11.50 14.62
C ILE A 991 -17.56 -12.98 14.33
N THR A 992 -18.58 -13.81 14.56
CA THR A 992 -18.49 -15.27 14.39
C THR A 992 -19.86 -15.95 14.35
N PRO A 993 -20.04 -17.06 13.61
CA PRO A 993 -21.27 -17.85 13.66
C PRO A 993 -21.46 -18.48 15.04
N LEU A 994 -22.69 -18.41 15.55
CA LEU A 994 -23.14 -19.34 16.58
C LEU A 994 -23.73 -20.55 15.85
N PRO A 995 -23.08 -21.72 15.88
CA PRO A 995 -23.22 -22.74 14.82
C PRO A 995 -24.60 -23.39 14.71
N GLY A 996 -25.46 -23.29 15.74
CA GLY A 996 -26.84 -23.77 15.70
C GLY A 996 -27.88 -22.71 15.34
N ALA A 997 -27.51 -21.44 15.31
CA ALA A 997 -28.45 -20.32 15.25
C ALA A 997 -28.75 -19.85 13.82
N TRP A 998 -27.72 -19.72 12.98
CA TRP A 998 -27.85 -19.10 11.64
C TRP A 998 -27.36 -20.01 10.52
N PRO A 999 -27.92 -19.88 9.30
CA PRO A 999 -27.30 -20.43 8.09
C PRO A 999 -25.91 -19.81 7.89
N GLN A 1000 -24.97 -20.57 7.35
CA GLN A 1000 -23.61 -20.12 7.11
C GLN A 1000 -23.44 -19.81 5.61
N LYS A 1001 -22.85 -18.64 5.33
CA LYS A 1001 -22.38 -18.24 4.00
C LYS A 1001 -20.89 -18.58 3.94
N PRO A 1002 -20.41 -19.45 3.03
CA PRO A 1002 -19.00 -19.82 2.96
C PRO A 1002 -18.08 -18.60 2.83
N GLY A 1003 -17.17 -18.41 3.79
CA GLY A 1003 -16.24 -17.27 3.84
C GLY A 1003 -16.76 -15.99 4.53
N SER A 1004 -17.96 -16.01 5.13
CA SER A 1004 -18.44 -14.95 6.00
C SER A 1004 -18.26 -15.31 7.48
N ALA A 1005 -17.81 -14.35 8.28
CA ALA A 1005 -17.81 -14.46 9.75
C ALA A 1005 -19.23 -14.29 10.36
N THR A 1006 -20.24 -13.99 9.54
CA THR A 1006 -21.65 -13.82 9.89
C THR A 1006 -21.94 -12.58 10.75
N PHE A 1007 -22.27 -12.73 12.03
CA PHE A 1007 -22.83 -11.66 12.88
C PHE A 1007 -21.94 -11.34 14.08
N PRO A 1008 -22.06 -10.14 14.68
CA PRO A 1008 -21.32 -9.79 15.88
C PRO A 1008 -21.62 -10.70 17.07
N PHE A 1009 -20.60 -10.94 17.87
CA PHE A 1009 -20.75 -11.60 19.17
C PHE A 1009 -21.45 -10.68 20.18
N PHE A 1010 -21.87 -11.24 21.31
CA PHE A 1010 -22.53 -10.48 22.38
C PHE A 1010 -21.60 -9.36 22.90
N GLY A 1011 -22.18 -8.18 23.16
CA GLY A 1011 -21.47 -6.97 23.59
C GLY A 1011 -20.64 -6.28 22.49
N VAL A 1012 -20.72 -6.73 21.22
CA VAL A 1012 -19.96 -6.13 20.11
C VAL A 1012 -20.90 -5.37 19.18
N GLN A 1013 -20.58 -4.10 18.92
CA GLN A 1013 -21.28 -3.23 17.97
C GLN A 1013 -20.34 -2.81 16.82
N PRO A 1014 -20.20 -3.63 15.77
CA PRO A 1014 -19.36 -3.31 14.63
C PRO A 1014 -20.03 -2.28 13.72
N VAL A 1015 -19.36 -1.16 13.51
CA VAL A 1015 -19.74 -0.13 12.54
C VAL A 1015 -18.79 -0.17 11.35
N ILE A 1016 -19.31 0.15 10.17
CA ILE A 1016 -18.52 0.34 8.96
C ILE A 1016 -18.51 1.83 8.68
N VAL A 1017 -17.34 2.45 8.59
CA VAL A 1017 -17.18 3.90 8.35
C VAL A 1017 -16.48 4.18 7.02
N ASP A 1018 -16.71 5.36 6.47
CA ASP A 1018 -15.98 5.89 5.30
C ASP A 1018 -14.62 6.52 5.69
N GLU A 1019 -13.90 7.07 4.70
CA GLU A 1019 -12.60 7.75 4.92
C GLU A 1019 -12.70 9.01 5.83
N LYS A 1020 -13.91 9.55 6.03
CA LYS A 1020 -14.18 10.70 6.93
C LYS A 1020 -14.65 10.25 8.32
N GLY A 1021 -14.79 8.95 8.57
CA GLY A 1021 -15.28 8.39 9.83
C GLY A 1021 -16.80 8.45 10.00
N ILE A 1022 -17.56 8.60 8.91
CA ILE A 1022 -19.02 8.62 8.92
C ILE A 1022 -19.54 7.17 8.84
N GLU A 1023 -20.43 6.79 9.77
CA GLU A 1023 -21.07 5.46 9.76
C GLU A 1023 -21.91 5.26 8.48
N ILE A 1024 -21.76 4.09 7.84
CA ILE A 1024 -22.49 3.69 6.65
C ILE A 1024 -23.55 2.64 7.04
N GLU A 1025 -24.82 2.97 6.85
CA GLU A 1025 -25.97 2.10 7.11
C GLU A 1025 -26.26 1.13 5.95
N GLY A 1026 -27.06 0.09 6.20
CA GLY A 1026 -27.52 -0.86 5.18
C GLY A 1026 -26.40 -1.75 4.62
N GLU A 1027 -26.54 -2.15 3.36
CA GLU A 1027 -25.52 -2.87 2.60
C GLU A 1027 -24.38 -1.91 2.22
N CYS A 1028 -23.15 -2.22 2.63
CA CYS A 1028 -22.03 -1.28 2.51
C CYS A 1028 -20.66 -1.95 2.61
N SER A 1029 -19.62 -1.20 2.24
CA SER A 1029 -18.20 -1.58 2.40
C SER A 1029 -17.38 -0.39 2.91
N GLY A 1030 -16.43 -0.63 3.81
CA GLY A 1030 -15.64 0.45 4.40
C GLY A 1030 -14.62 -0.04 5.44
N TYR A 1031 -14.26 0.84 6.36
CA TYR A 1031 -13.36 0.57 7.47
C TYR A 1031 -14.14 -0.05 8.64
N LEU A 1032 -13.72 -1.22 9.13
CA LEU A 1032 -14.36 -1.85 10.27
C LEU A 1032 -13.89 -1.18 11.57
N CYS A 1033 -14.85 -0.66 12.34
CA CYS A 1033 -14.62 -0.13 13.68
C CYS A 1033 -15.61 -0.76 14.67
N VAL A 1034 -15.34 -0.62 15.97
CA VAL A 1034 -16.25 -1.05 17.03
C VAL A 1034 -16.66 0.17 17.86
N LYS A 1035 -17.97 0.28 18.11
CA LYS A 1035 -18.61 1.33 18.89
C LYS A 1035 -18.86 0.80 20.31
N GLY A 1036 -18.40 1.55 21.31
CA GLY A 1036 -18.37 1.06 22.69
C GLY A 1036 -17.33 -0.04 22.93
N SER A 1037 -17.06 -0.31 24.21
CA SER A 1037 -16.12 -1.33 24.66
C SER A 1037 -16.79 -2.69 24.88
N TRP A 1038 -15.97 -3.73 25.00
CA TRP A 1038 -16.35 -5.10 25.36
C TRP A 1038 -15.35 -5.63 26.41
N PRO A 1039 -15.74 -6.60 27.26
CA PRO A 1039 -14.92 -6.98 28.42
C PRO A 1039 -13.49 -7.41 28.07
N GLY A 1040 -13.30 -8.11 26.95
CA GLY A 1040 -12.02 -8.66 26.49
C GLY A 1040 -11.08 -7.68 25.79
N ALA A 1041 -11.41 -6.39 25.67
CA ALA A 1041 -10.54 -5.41 25.01
C ALA A 1041 -9.18 -5.26 25.72
N PHE A 1042 -8.08 -5.15 24.99
CA PHE A 1042 -6.80 -4.68 25.52
C PHE A 1042 -6.92 -3.29 26.18
N ARG A 1043 -6.14 -3.05 27.24
CA ARG A 1043 -6.22 -1.80 28.03
C ARG A 1043 -5.19 -0.75 27.62
N THR A 1044 -4.04 -1.18 27.10
CA THR A 1044 -2.96 -0.29 26.65
C THR A 1044 -1.95 -1.05 25.80
N LEU A 1045 -1.01 -0.33 25.20
CA LEU A 1045 0.33 -0.86 24.94
C LEU A 1045 1.22 -0.59 26.17
N PHE A 1046 1.99 -1.59 26.59
CA PHE A 1046 2.90 -1.49 27.73
C PHE A 1046 3.97 -0.42 27.48
N GLY A 1047 4.14 0.49 28.43
CA GLY A 1047 5.08 1.62 28.32
C GLY A 1047 4.74 2.71 27.29
N ASP A 1048 3.67 2.55 26.50
CA ASP A 1048 3.42 3.37 25.30
C ASP A 1048 1.92 3.64 25.05
N HIS A 1049 1.26 4.29 26.03
CA HIS A 1049 -0.17 4.61 25.93
C HIS A 1049 -0.48 5.61 24.81
N GLU A 1050 0.44 6.52 24.46
CA GLU A 1050 0.23 7.46 23.35
C GLU A 1050 0.11 6.72 22.01
N ARG A 1051 0.91 5.68 21.76
CA ARG A 1051 0.80 4.85 20.55
C ARG A 1051 -0.43 3.96 20.56
N TYR A 1052 -0.96 3.58 21.73
CA TYR A 1052 -2.26 2.94 21.87
C TYR A 1052 -3.37 3.87 21.37
N GLU A 1053 -3.48 5.10 21.89
CA GLU A 1053 -4.44 6.08 21.40
C GLU A 1053 -4.26 6.37 19.90
N THR A 1054 -3.02 6.59 19.48
CA THR A 1054 -2.68 7.01 18.11
C THR A 1054 -2.92 5.91 17.07
N THR A 1055 -2.69 4.64 17.40
CA THR A 1055 -2.92 3.54 16.47
C THR A 1055 -4.41 3.22 16.33
N TYR A 1056 -5.14 3.16 17.45
CA TYR A 1056 -6.44 2.46 17.49
C TYR A 1056 -7.65 3.39 17.70
N PHE A 1057 -7.46 4.65 18.12
CA PHE A 1057 -8.56 5.56 18.46
C PHE A 1057 -8.48 6.94 17.80
N LYS A 1058 -7.27 7.44 17.47
CA LYS A 1058 -7.12 8.69 16.69
C LYS A 1058 -7.63 8.60 15.23
N PRO A 1059 -7.53 7.46 14.50
CA PRO A 1059 -8.01 7.40 13.11
C PRO A 1059 -9.50 7.71 12.96
N PHE A 1060 -10.34 7.20 13.88
CA PHE A 1060 -11.78 7.44 13.92
C PHE A 1060 -12.22 7.72 15.36
N ALA A 1061 -12.08 8.98 15.79
CA ALA A 1061 -12.28 9.40 17.18
C ALA A 1061 -13.70 9.09 17.70
N GLY A 1062 -13.77 8.25 18.74
CA GLY A 1062 -15.01 7.72 19.31
C GLY A 1062 -15.23 6.22 19.05
N TYR A 1063 -14.39 5.58 18.23
CA TYR A 1063 -14.44 4.15 17.92
C TYR A 1063 -13.09 3.48 18.14
N TYR A 1064 -13.11 2.17 18.38
CA TYR A 1064 -11.93 1.33 18.17
C TYR A 1064 -11.79 1.00 16.68
N PHE A 1065 -10.67 1.38 16.06
CA PHE A 1065 -10.34 1.01 14.69
C PHE A 1065 -9.54 -0.30 14.65
N SER A 1066 -10.06 -1.31 13.95
CA SER A 1066 -9.38 -2.61 13.83
C SER A 1066 -8.20 -2.58 12.86
N GLY A 1067 -8.23 -1.70 11.85
CA GLY A 1067 -7.34 -1.78 10.69
C GLY A 1067 -7.73 -2.85 9.67
N ASP A 1068 -8.94 -3.42 9.76
CA ASP A 1068 -9.49 -4.34 8.76
C ASP A 1068 -10.55 -3.64 7.89
N GLY A 1069 -10.62 -4.05 6.62
CA GLY A 1069 -11.71 -3.72 5.72
C GLY A 1069 -12.85 -4.72 5.88
N CYS A 1070 -14.09 -4.24 5.76
CA CYS A 1070 -15.26 -5.10 5.85
C CYS A 1070 -16.39 -4.64 4.93
N SER A 1071 -17.12 -5.62 4.41
CA SER A 1071 -18.41 -5.44 3.75
C SER A 1071 -19.51 -6.05 4.60
N ARG A 1072 -20.68 -5.41 4.65
CA ARG A 1072 -21.91 -5.96 5.20
C ARG A 1072 -22.93 -6.11 4.07
N ASP A 1073 -23.44 -7.31 3.85
CA ASP A 1073 -24.41 -7.58 2.79
C ASP A 1073 -25.86 -7.24 3.19
N LYS A 1074 -26.77 -7.33 2.22
CA LYS A 1074 -28.22 -7.10 2.40
C LYS A 1074 -28.90 -7.91 3.51
N ASP A 1075 -28.34 -9.05 3.91
CA ASP A 1075 -28.86 -9.89 5.00
C ASP A 1075 -28.16 -9.59 6.35
N GLY A 1076 -27.24 -8.63 6.38
CA GLY A 1076 -26.49 -8.20 7.56
C GLY A 1076 -25.25 -9.04 7.88
N TYR A 1077 -24.82 -9.94 6.99
CA TYR A 1077 -23.62 -10.75 7.21
C TYR A 1077 -22.37 -9.91 6.96
N TYR A 1078 -21.38 -10.02 7.85
CA TYR A 1078 -20.10 -9.34 7.77
C TYR A 1078 -19.06 -10.21 7.05
N TRP A 1079 -18.38 -9.61 6.09
CA TRP A 1079 -17.38 -10.21 5.21
C TRP A 1079 -16.07 -9.45 5.38
N LEU A 1080 -15.03 -10.14 5.84
CA LEU A 1080 -13.75 -9.53 6.16
C LEU A 1080 -12.87 -9.56 4.92
N THR A 1081 -12.63 -8.40 4.32
CA THR A 1081 -11.82 -8.27 3.09
C THR A 1081 -10.31 -8.34 3.36
N GLY A 1082 -9.91 -8.44 4.62
CA GLY A 1082 -8.53 -8.45 5.11
C GLY A 1082 -8.14 -7.12 5.75
N ARG A 1083 -6.86 -6.98 6.12
CA ARG A 1083 -6.29 -5.70 6.58
C ARG A 1083 -6.58 -4.62 5.54
N VAL A 1084 -6.89 -3.39 5.93
CA VAL A 1084 -6.92 -2.28 4.92
C VAL A 1084 -5.55 -2.06 4.27
N ASP A 1085 -4.49 -2.55 4.91
CA ASP A 1085 -3.11 -2.62 4.43
C ASP A 1085 -2.88 -3.76 3.39
N ASP A 1086 -3.71 -4.82 3.43
CA ASP A 1086 -3.63 -6.02 2.56
C ASP A 1086 -4.81 -6.16 1.57
N VAL A 1087 -5.87 -5.33 1.67
CA VAL A 1087 -6.89 -5.18 0.63
C VAL A 1087 -6.20 -4.63 -0.62
N ILE A 1088 -6.26 -5.38 -1.72
CA ILE A 1088 -5.66 -4.98 -2.98
C ILE A 1088 -6.67 -4.10 -3.71
N ASN A 1089 -6.35 -2.82 -3.88
CA ASN A 1089 -7.17 -1.92 -4.67
C ASN A 1089 -6.78 -2.05 -6.15
N VAL A 1090 -7.55 -2.84 -6.91
CA VAL A 1090 -7.30 -3.19 -8.32
C VAL A 1090 -8.30 -2.46 -9.22
N SER A 1091 -7.86 -1.43 -9.92
CA SER A 1091 -8.68 -0.52 -10.72
C SER A 1091 -9.91 0.01 -9.96
N GLY A 1092 -9.71 0.44 -8.71
CA GLY A 1092 -10.79 0.92 -7.83
C GLY A 1092 -11.62 -0.18 -7.15
N HIS A 1093 -11.45 -1.45 -7.53
CA HIS A 1093 -12.10 -2.58 -6.87
C HIS A 1093 -11.26 -2.95 -5.64
N ARG A 1094 -11.85 -2.89 -4.45
CA ARG A 1094 -11.22 -3.40 -3.23
C ARG A 1094 -11.36 -4.92 -3.18
N ILE A 1095 -10.33 -5.62 -3.64
CA ILE A 1095 -10.28 -7.08 -3.70
C ILE A 1095 -9.58 -7.62 -2.48
N GLY A 1096 -10.22 -8.56 -1.77
CA GLY A 1096 -9.55 -9.28 -0.69
C GLY A 1096 -8.53 -10.25 -1.24
N THR A 1097 -7.31 -10.27 -0.70
CA THR A 1097 -6.27 -11.27 -1.07
C THR A 1097 -6.81 -12.70 -1.02
N ALA A 1098 -7.57 -13.02 0.03
CA ALA A 1098 -8.20 -14.32 0.24
C ALA A 1098 -9.23 -14.71 -0.83
N GLU A 1099 -9.88 -13.75 -1.49
CA GLU A 1099 -10.85 -14.00 -2.56
C GLU A 1099 -10.14 -14.59 -3.79
N VAL A 1100 -9.06 -13.95 -4.21
CA VAL A 1100 -8.20 -14.39 -5.32
C VAL A 1100 -7.51 -15.71 -5.00
N GLU A 1101 -6.98 -15.85 -3.76
CA GLU A 1101 -6.42 -17.10 -3.27
C GLU A 1101 -7.46 -18.24 -3.36
N SER A 1102 -8.74 -17.95 -3.07
CA SER A 1102 -9.85 -18.91 -3.23
C SER A 1102 -9.94 -19.50 -4.62
N ALA A 1103 -9.94 -18.60 -5.60
CA ALA A 1103 -10.21 -18.92 -6.98
C ALA A 1103 -9.03 -19.61 -7.65
N LEU A 1104 -7.79 -19.30 -7.23
CA LEU A 1104 -6.61 -20.05 -7.65
C LEU A 1104 -6.67 -21.50 -7.18
N VAL A 1105 -7.04 -21.74 -5.91
CA VAL A 1105 -7.05 -23.07 -5.31
C VAL A 1105 -8.22 -23.94 -5.80
N LEU A 1106 -9.21 -23.37 -6.51
CA LEU A 1106 -10.21 -24.15 -7.26
C LEU A 1106 -9.65 -24.87 -8.50
N HIS A 1107 -8.44 -24.54 -8.95
CA HIS A 1107 -7.83 -25.24 -10.07
C HIS A 1107 -7.29 -26.62 -9.64
N PRO A 1108 -7.62 -27.75 -10.31
CA PRO A 1108 -7.29 -29.11 -9.84
C PRO A 1108 -5.80 -29.47 -9.71
N GLN A 1109 -4.90 -28.58 -10.10
CA GLN A 1109 -3.45 -28.72 -9.97
C GLN A 1109 -2.84 -27.66 -9.05
N CYS A 1110 -3.63 -26.65 -8.67
CA CYS A 1110 -3.27 -25.69 -7.63
C CYS A 1110 -3.47 -26.35 -6.28
N ALA A 1111 -2.58 -25.97 -5.37
CA ALA A 1111 -2.30 -26.69 -4.16
C ALA A 1111 -2.46 -25.72 -2.99
N GLU A 1112 -1.74 -24.60 -3.08
CA GLU A 1112 -1.95 -23.42 -2.26
C GLU A 1112 -1.66 -22.17 -3.09
N ALA A 1113 -2.28 -21.06 -2.72
CA ALA A 1113 -1.95 -19.75 -3.24
C ALA A 1113 -1.76 -18.74 -2.10
N ALA A 1114 -0.87 -17.79 -2.31
CA ALA A 1114 -0.76 -16.57 -1.52
C ALA A 1114 -0.72 -15.37 -2.46
N VAL A 1115 -1.58 -14.40 -2.23
CA VAL A 1115 -1.69 -13.22 -3.07
C VAL A 1115 -1.22 -12.00 -2.28
N VAL A 1116 -0.44 -11.15 -2.96
CA VAL A 1116 -0.03 -9.85 -2.42
C VAL A 1116 -0.30 -8.76 -3.42
N GLY A 1117 -0.73 -7.61 -2.91
CA GLY A 1117 -0.84 -6.39 -3.69
C GLY A 1117 0.56 -5.85 -3.94
N ILE A 1118 1.08 -6.06 -5.14
CA ILE A 1118 2.18 -5.24 -5.66
C ILE A 1118 1.62 -3.95 -6.22
N GLU A 1119 2.48 -2.96 -6.44
CA GLU A 1119 2.13 -1.83 -7.27
C GLU A 1119 1.99 -2.27 -8.73
N HIS A 1120 0.88 -2.91 -9.11
CA HIS A 1120 0.51 -2.97 -10.52
C HIS A 1120 0.06 -1.61 -10.94
N GLU A 1121 0.68 -1.15 -11.98
CA GLU A 1121 1.05 0.23 -12.08
C GLU A 1121 -0.23 0.97 -12.67
N VAL A 1122 -1.05 0.37 -13.57
CA VAL A 1122 -2.43 0.82 -13.97
C VAL A 1122 -3.45 0.64 -12.87
N LYS A 1123 -3.48 -0.58 -12.33
CA LYS A 1123 -4.55 -1.05 -11.47
C LYS A 1123 -4.48 -0.38 -10.08
N GLY A 1124 -3.51 0.48 -9.80
CA GLY A 1124 -3.30 1.09 -8.47
C GLY A 1124 -2.62 0.12 -7.49
N GLN A 1125 -3.09 -1.12 -7.44
CA GLN A 1125 -2.36 -2.31 -7.04
C GLN A 1125 -2.79 -3.46 -7.93
N GLY A 1126 -2.00 -4.53 -7.98
CA GLY A 1126 -2.38 -5.72 -8.73
C GLY A 1126 -1.84 -6.99 -8.10
N ILE A 1127 -2.28 -8.07 -8.68
CA ILE A 1127 -2.44 -9.35 -8.02
C ILE A 1127 -1.23 -10.20 -8.39
N TYR A 1128 -0.23 -10.18 -7.52
CA TYR A 1128 0.90 -11.08 -7.60
C TYR A 1128 0.59 -12.33 -6.79
N ALA A 1129 0.38 -13.44 -7.48
CA ALA A 1129 0.00 -14.72 -6.90
C ALA A 1129 1.20 -15.66 -6.83
N PHE A 1130 1.63 -16.01 -5.63
CA PHE A 1130 2.55 -17.10 -5.38
C PHE A 1130 1.74 -18.40 -5.32
N VAL A 1131 1.99 -19.33 -6.24
CA VAL A 1131 1.20 -20.56 -6.40
C VAL A 1131 2.08 -21.80 -6.21
N THR A 1132 1.70 -22.62 -5.24
CA THR A 1132 2.21 -23.99 -5.09
C THR A 1132 1.32 -24.94 -5.89
N LEU A 1133 1.94 -25.95 -6.52
CA LEU A 1133 1.26 -27.01 -7.27
C LEU A 1133 1.24 -28.34 -6.52
N LEU A 1134 0.38 -29.27 -6.96
CA LEU A 1134 0.38 -30.65 -6.48
C LEU A 1134 1.73 -31.34 -6.78
N GLU A 1135 2.13 -32.27 -5.92
CA GLU A 1135 3.39 -33.00 -6.09
C GLU A 1135 3.45 -33.76 -7.42
N GLY A 1136 4.57 -33.64 -8.13
CA GLY A 1136 4.77 -34.25 -9.45
C GLY A 1136 4.20 -33.47 -10.64
N VAL A 1137 3.49 -32.35 -10.43
CA VAL A 1137 3.02 -31.49 -11.53
C VAL A 1137 4.14 -30.54 -11.97
N PRO A 1138 4.57 -30.55 -13.26
CA PRO A 1138 5.60 -29.64 -13.75
C PRO A 1138 5.08 -28.22 -13.98
N TYR A 1139 5.94 -27.23 -13.73
CA TYR A 1139 5.68 -25.83 -14.09
C TYR A 1139 5.57 -25.68 -15.62
N SER A 1140 4.52 -25.03 -16.09
CA SER A 1140 4.25 -24.82 -17.53
C SER A 1140 3.42 -23.55 -17.76
N GLU A 1141 3.59 -22.94 -18.94
CA GLU A 1141 2.84 -21.74 -19.34
C GLU A 1141 1.35 -22.04 -19.59
N GLU A 1142 1.04 -23.24 -20.05
CA GLU A 1142 -0.33 -23.74 -20.21
C GLU A 1142 -1.07 -23.73 -18.86
N LEU A 1143 -0.43 -24.25 -17.80
CA LEU A 1143 -0.96 -24.25 -16.45
C LEU A 1143 -1.04 -22.83 -15.85
N ARG A 1144 -0.04 -21.99 -16.12
CA ARG A 1144 -0.06 -20.56 -15.72
C ARG A 1144 -1.30 -19.86 -16.26
N LYS A 1145 -1.59 -20.05 -17.55
CA LYS A 1145 -2.77 -19.48 -18.22
C LYS A 1145 -4.08 -20.05 -17.68
N SER A 1146 -4.15 -21.36 -17.40
CA SER A 1146 -5.38 -21.98 -16.86
C SER A 1146 -5.71 -21.51 -15.44
N LEU A 1147 -4.70 -21.23 -14.61
CA LEU A 1147 -4.87 -20.63 -13.28
C LEU A 1147 -5.38 -19.19 -13.35
N VAL A 1148 -4.81 -18.34 -14.20
CA VAL A 1148 -5.32 -16.97 -14.42
C VAL A 1148 -6.76 -17.01 -14.95
N LEU A 1149 -7.08 -17.93 -15.86
CA LEU A 1149 -8.43 -18.13 -16.37
C LEU A 1149 -9.40 -18.59 -15.28
N MET A 1150 -8.96 -19.44 -14.34
CA MET A 1150 -9.79 -19.87 -13.20
C MET A 1150 -10.24 -18.67 -12.37
N VAL A 1151 -9.33 -17.78 -11.99
CA VAL A 1151 -9.69 -16.55 -11.25
C VAL A 1151 -10.58 -15.62 -12.07
N ARG A 1152 -10.29 -15.48 -13.37
CA ARG A 1152 -11.10 -14.68 -14.29
C ARG A 1152 -12.54 -15.19 -14.43
N ASN A 1153 -12.77 -16.49 -14.31
CA ASN A 1153 -14.10 -17.10 -14.39
C ASN A 1153 -14.82 -17.10 -13.02
N GLN A 1154 -14.08 -17.34 -11.93
CA GLN A 1154 -14.60 -17.47 -10.57
C GLN A 1154 -14.89 -16.11 -9.90
N ILE A 1155 -14.13 -15.07 -10.24
CA ILE A 1155 -14.29 -13.72 -9.68
C ILE A 1155 -14.55 -12.70 -10.80
N GLY A 1156 -13.68 -12.67 -11.80
CA GLY A 1156 -13.79 -11.74 -12.91
C GLY A 1156 -12.44 -11.24 -13.42
N ALA A 1157 -12.45 -10.58 -14.58
CA ALA A 1157 -11.24 -10.08 -15.22
C ALA A 1157 -10.45 -9.06 -14.37
N PHE A 1158 -11.12 -8.33 -13.48
CA PHE A 1158 -10.52 -7.38 -12.56
C PHE A 1158 -9.71 -8.05 -11.44
N ALA A 1159 -10.05 -9.29 -11.06
CA ALA A 1159 -9.36 -10.07 -10.02
C ALA A 1159 -8.32 -11.06 -10.56
N ALA A 1160 -8.18 -11.18 -11.89
CA ALA A 1160 -7.22 -12.09 -12.50
C ALA A 1160 -5.77 -11.73 -12.10
N PRO A 1161 -4.94 -12.70 -11.63
CA PRO A 1161 -3.55 -12.45 -11.27
C PRO A 1161 -2.73 -11.97 -12.45
N ASP A 1162 -2.02 -10.88 -12.22
CA ASP A 1162 -1.14 -10.23 -13.20
C ASP A 1162 0.18 -10.99 -13.35
N ARG A 1163 0.65 -11.61 -12.26
CA ARG A 1163 1.79 -12.52 -12.23
C ARG A 1163 1.43 -13.75 -11.41
N ILE A 1164 1.74 -14.93 -11.95
CA ILE A 1164 1.81 -16.18 -11.18
C ILE A 1164 3.28 -16.54 -11.02
N HIS A 1165 3.75 -16.57 -9.77
CA HIS A 1165 5.09 -16.97 -9.37
C HIS A 1165 5.03 -18.38 -8.79
N TRP A 1166 5.83 -19.30 -9.32
CA TRP A 1166 5.82 -20.69 -8.86
C TRP A 1166 6.52 -20.82 -7.51
N ALA A 1167 5.77 -21.26 -6.50
CA ALA A 1167 6.20 -21.33 -5.12
C ALA A 1167 6.28 -22.81 -4.67
N PRO A 1168 7.47 -23.43 -4.60
CA PRO A 1168 7.63 -24.80 -4.08
C PRO A 1168 7.09 -24.94 -2.65
N GLY A 1169 7.18 -23.85 -1.88
CA GLY A 1169 6.41 -23.61 -0.67
C GLY A 1169 6.14 -22.12 -0.49
N LEU A 1170 5.21 -21.79 0.39
CA LEU A 1170 4.93 -20.42 0.81
C LEU A 1170 5.65 -20.11 2.14
N PRO A 1171 6.14 -18.87 2.36
CA PRO A 1171 6.85 -18.50 3.58
C PRO A 1171 5.81 -18.33 4.69
N LYS A 1172 5.49 -19.44 5.36
CA LYS A 1172 4.54 -19.49 6.48
C LYS A 1172 5.28 -19.37 7.80
N THR A 1173 4.71 -18.65 8.75
CA THR A 1173 5.06 -18.81 10.17
C THR A 1173 4.78 -20.24 10.64
N ARG A 1174 5.33 -20.64 11.79
CA ARG A 1174 5.06 -21.98 12.34
C ARG A 1174 3.59 -22.21 12.77
N SER A 1175 2.79 -21.15 12.96
CA SER A 1175 1.33 -21.26 13.16
C SER A 1175 0.55 -21.40 11.84
N GLY A 1176 1.24 -21.52 10.71
CA GLY A 1176 0.66 -21.63 9.37
C GLY A 1176 0.44 -20.28 8.69
N LYS A 1177 0.26 -19.17 9.42
CA LYS A 1177 0.01 -17.84 8.81
C LYS A 1177 1.06 -17.48 7.75
N ILE A 1178 0.62 -17.18 6.53
CA ILE A 1178 1.48 -16.76 5.42
C ILE A 1178 2.08 -15.38 5.73
N MET A 1179 3.41 -15.24 5.62
CA MET A 1179 4.13 -13.99 5.82
C MET A 1179 4.06 -13.12 4.56
N ARG A 1180 2.86 -12.61 4.25
CA ARG A 1180 2.58 -11.75 3.07
C ARG A 1180 3.51 -10.53 2.99
N ARG A 1181 4.07 -10.03 4.11
CA ARG A 1181 5.14 -9.00 4.14
C ARG A 1181 6.39 -9.41 3.35
N ILE A 1182 6.85 -10.66 3.51
CA ILE A 1182 8.04 -11.20 2.83
C ILE A 1182 7.71 -11.39 1.35
N LEU A 1183 6.57 -12.01 1.04
CA LEU A 1183 6.09 -12.18 -0.34
C LEU A 1183 5.95 -10.84 -1.08
N ARG A 1184 5.42 -9.81 -0.42
CA ARG A 1184 5.29 -8.46 -1.00
C ARG A 1184 6.66 -7.84 -1.27
N LYS A 1185 7.64 -7.99 -0.38
CA LYS A 1185 9.02 -7.52 -0.63
C LYS A 1185 9.74 -8.29 -1.74
N ILE A 1186 9.57 -9.60 -1.83
CA ILE A 1186 10.09 -10.40 -2.96
C ILE A 1186 9.44 -9.94 -4.28
N ALA A 1187 8.11 -9.82 -4.31
CA ALA A 1187 7.37 -9.41 -5.51
C ALA A 1187 7.67 -7.96 -5.93
N SER A 1188 7.95 -7.07 -4.98
CA SER A 1188 8.44 -5.69 -5.20
C SER A 1188 9.96 -5.57 -5.34
N ARG A 1189 10.71 -6.69 -5.44
CA ARG A 1189 12.18 -6.76 -5.58
C ARG A 1189 12.99 -6.03 -4.48
N GLN A 1190 12.42 -5.83 -3.29
CA GLN A 1190 13.05 -5.22 -2.10
C GLN A 1190 13.81 -6.27 -1.26
N LEU A 1191 14.80 -6.93 -1.86
CA LEU A 1191 15.42 -8.14 -1.30
C LEU A 1191 16.34 -7.88 -0.08
N GLU A 1192 16.92 -6.69 0.05
CA GLU A 1192 17.81 -6.37 1.18
C GLU A 1192 17.05 -6.02 2.47
N GLU A 1193 15.75 -5.74 2.37
CA GLU A 1193 14.93 -5.30 3.49
C GLU A 1193 13.91 -6.35 3.98
N LEU A 1194 14.16 -7.64 3.72
CA LEU A 1194 13.22 -8.73 4.06
C LEU A 1194 12.92 -8.83 5.57
N GLY A 1195 13.76 -8.24 6.43
CA GLY A 1195 13.57 -8.19 7.88
C GLY A 1195 13.68 -9.56 8.55
N ASP A 1196 13.16 -9.72 9.76
CA ASP A 1196 13.27 -10.98 10.49
C ASP A 1196 12.43 -12.10 9.81
N ILE A 1197 13.13 -13.12 9.30
CA ILE A 1197 12.58 -14.34 8.68
C ILE A 1197 12.64 -15.58 9.59
N SER A 1198 13.17 -15.46 10.83
CA SER A 1198 13.32 -16.59 11.77
C SER A 1198 12.01 -17.29 12.13
N THR A 1199 10.91 -16.52 12.17
CA THR A 1199 9.55 -16.97 12.48
C THR A 1199 8.98 -18.02 11.52
N LEU A 1200 9.61 -18.21 10.36
CA LEU A 1200 9.16 -19.14 9.34
C LEU A 1200 9.27 -20.60 9.79
N ALA A 1201 8.36 -21.43 9.27
CA ALA A 1201 8.42 -22.89 9.40
C ALA A 1201 9.59 -23.48 8.60
N ASP A 1202 9.89 -22.88 7.45
CA ASP A 1202 11.09 -23.16 6.67
C ASP A 1202 11.65 -21.85 6.09
N PRO A 1203 12.74 -21.29 6.64
CA PRO A 1203 13.36 -20.09 6.09
C PRO A 1203 13.92 -20.27 4.67
N SER A 1204 14.34 -21.49 4.29
CA SER A 1204 14.95 -21.75 2.97
C SER A 1204 13.99 -21.58 1.79
N VAL A 1205 12.68 -21.54 2.07
CA VAL A 1205 11.64 -21.20 1.10
C VAL A 1205 11.81 -19.76 0.58
N VAL A 1206 12.37 -18.84 1.39
CA VAL A 1206 12.66 -17.47 0.94
C VAL A 1206 13.69 -17.47 -0.19
N ASP A 1207 14.77 -18.24 -0.03
CA ASP A 1207 15.83 -18.35 -1.05
C ASP A 1207 15.31 -19.02 -2.33
N GLN A 1208 14.45 -20.05 -2.19
CA GLN A 1208 13.80 -20.71 -3.33
C GLN A 1208 12.87 -19.76 -4.10
N LEU A 1209 12.12 -18.90 -3.41
CA LEU A 1209 11.25 -17.89 -4.02
C LEU A 1209 12.05 -16.76 -4.67
N ILE A 1210 13.22 -16.40 -4.14
CA ILE A 1210 14.12 -15.44 -4.79
C ILE A 1210 14.73 -16.07 -6.06
N ALA A 1211 15.14 -17.34 -6.01
CA ALA A 1211 15.70 -18.05 -7.16
C ALA A 1211 14.68 -18.36 -8.27
N LEU A 1212 13.39 -18.46 -7.95
CA LEU A 1212 12.28 -18.67 -8.88
C LEU A 1212 11.56 -17.37 -9.28
N ALA A 1213 12.05 -16.21 -8.84
CA ALA A 1213 11.62 -14.93 -9.36
C ALA A 1213 12.10 -14.78 -10.81
N ASP A 1214 11.17 -14.84 -11.76
CA ASP A 1214 11.45 -14.53 -13.17
C ASP A 1214 12.15 -13.15 -13.28
N VAL A 1215 13.33 -13.14 -13.92
CA VAL A 1215 14.26 -11.98 -14.07
C VAL A 1215 13.60 -10.81 -14.78
#